data_AF-A0A7L4G6D2-F1
#
_entry.id   AF-A0A7L4G6D2-F1
#
_cell.length_a   1.000
_cell.length_b   1.000
_cell.length_c   1.000
_cell.angle_alpha   90.00
_cell.angle_beta   90.00
_cell.angle_gamma   90.00
#
_symmetry.space_group_name_H-M   'P 1'
#
loop_
_entity.id
_entity.type
_entity.pdbx_description
1 polymer ?
#
loop_
_entity_poly.entity_id
_entity_poly.type
_entity_poly.pdbx_seq_one_letter_code
_entity_poly.pdbx_strand_id
1 'polypeptide(L)'
;DGALVEMAVHTAAVLLCGQSPVLRPLSNLAFHPHAMQVRSSLGWQFSVLPVLSSLCCILSCPNGHPCTVGECGRPVETSRCLDCGVGVGGMYHKALPGFREFWSNEDRTQTGHILGDVRQRKTMGVSDRSMSPVVFMLIRLLTHLAMLLGATKHPQSLQNIIKPAVSNSVSFLQQHIQEDLAQLTKILGKSVDETINILHLVLGSLLKDPQQHPGQWPVWFDDVLSTKEMRNKWEEIVANTIIVPELEGLDKKLLKLNRQIQEDERISSNPIVKIVYGDPVTFLSQLPKDSHIHHSKMWSCRKRISVESLGHVVQQKNAKDTVPLLWRFLQKETELRLVKFLPEILALQRDLVRRFQNTTDVKHCSIRDFLSEPLSDVMRDLFQRRVNVFLSVWNKLRSSLDTSGEIKLPKGYCDADLTLDSQLEVLLPRRRGLGLCSTALASYLISLHNDFIHSVNKHSKEDDQYLISPSEVADLHLISYEVERDLIPLILSNCQYSMEKGGETLQDFDLEKIQQQIISKFLQGKPLITLTGIPTLVYRHDRNYEQLFNDVRNKMDQSALPTSVMNIISGELQSYSDVCDALSVTEITLGFLAMAGENAEMLLTDYIENVLQMGDQTNPHVLRALRRCHLKHNIALWQLLSTRKSEQLLCLRRDPFADISADYKAELSPEIAKLLSTFLVHSRLETFLQELHEMIVLKLRRVRAVDEFKPTWSLKESLIPYLDAKDSELAPELQELFPEEILLSHAAATWKAAALLKRERRE
;
A
#
# COMPACT_ATOMS: atom_id res chain seq x y z
N ASP A 1 -27.55 -26.24 -10.13
CA ASP A 1 -26.29 -26.85 -10.60
C ASP A 1 -26.28 -27.49 -11.98
N GLY A 2 -27.40 -27.58 -12.72
CA GLY A 2 -27.39 -28.16 -14.09
C GLY A 2 -26.41 -27.48 -15.06
N ALA A 3 -26.45 -26.15 -15.17
CA ALA A 3 -25.54 -25.40 -16.04
C ALA A 3 -24.06 -25.63 -15.72
N LEU A 4 -23.68 -25.70 -14.44
CA LEU A 4 -22.30 -25.96 -14.02
C LEU A 4 -21.82 -27.35 -14.46
N VAL A 5 -22.70 -28.35 -14.37
CA VAL A 5 -22.42 -29.70 -14.88
C VAL A 5 -22.26 -29.69 -16.40
N GLU A 6 -23.13 -29.00 -17.14
CA GLU A 6 -23.02 -28.89 -18.60
C GLU A 6 -21.71 -28.24 -19.04
N MET A 7 -21.32 -27.14 -18.39
CA MET A 7 -20.04 -26.47 -18.64
C MET A 7 -18.85 -27.38 -18.32
N ALA A 8 -18.89 -28.10 -17.19
CA ALA A 8 -17.83 -29.01 -16.79
C ALA A 8 -17.71 -30.22 -17.73
N VAL A 9 -18.84 -30.78 -18.17
CA VAL A 9 -18.89 -31.89 -19.14
C VAL A 9 -18.36 -31.44 -20.50
N HIS A 10 -18.79 -30.27 -20.99
CA HIS A 10 -18.27 -29.73 -22.24
C HIS A 10 -16.77 -29.44 -22.16
N THR A 11 -16.30 -28.87 -21.04
CA THR A 11 -14.87 -28.67 -20.79
C THR A 11 -14.11 -30.00 -20.81
N ALA A 12 -14.62 -31.03 -20.14
CA ALA A 12 -14.00 -32.36 -20.13
C ALA A 12 -13.93 -32.96 -21.55
N ALA A 13 -15.01 -32.84 -22.33
CA ALA A 13 -15.05 -33.30 -23.71
C ALA A 13 -14.01 -32.59 -24.59
N VAL A 14 -13.91 -31.26 -24.48
CA VAL A 14 -12.89 -30.46 -25.20
C VAL A 14 -11.48 -30.89 -24.81
N LEU A 15 -11.18 -31.06 -23.53
CA LEU A 15 -9.85 -31.41 -23.04
C LEU A 15 -9.44 -32.87 -23.35
N LEU A 16 -10.40 -33.77 -23.54
CA LEU A 16 -10.15 -35.16 -23.93
C LEU A 16 -10.02 -35.34 -25.46
N CYS A 17 -10.85 -34.62 -26.22
CA CYS A 17 -10.90 -34.77 -27.68
C CYS A 17 -9.95 -33.82 -28.42
N GLY A 18 -9.59 -32.68 -27.82
CA GLY A 18 -8.73 -31.69 -28.43
C GLY A 18 -7.26 -32.13 -28.49
N GLN A 19 -6.65 -31.97 -29.66
CA GLN A 19 -5.23 -32.34 -29.89
C GLN A 19 -4.28 -31.14 -29.83
N SER A 20 -4.81 -29.93 -29.61
CA SER A 20 -4.01 -28.70 -29.58
C SER A 20 -3.07 -28.64 -28.37
N PRO A 21 -1.78 -28.29 -28.54
CA PRO A 21 -0.85 -28.05 -27.44
C PRO A 21 -1.34 -26.99 -26.43
N VAL A 22 -2.15 -26.03 -26.87
CA VAL A 22 -2.72 -24.96 -26.02
C VAL A 22 -3.60 -25.51 -24.89
N LEU A 23 -4.16 -26.71 -25.07
CA LEU A 23 -5.01 -27.37 -24.08
C LEU A 23 -4.21 -28.14 -23.02
N ARG A 24 -2.91 -28.41 -23.23
CA ARG A 24 -2.10 -29.25 -22.33
C ARG A 24 -2.09 -28.76 -20.88
N PRO A 25 -1.89 -27.46 -20.58
CA PRO A 25 -1.95 -26.98 -19.20
C PRO A 25 -3.30 -27.22 -18.51
N LEU A 26 -4.41 -26.97 -19.22
CA LEU A 26 -5.77 -27.18 -18.69
C LEU A 26 -6.08 -28.68 -18.54
N SER A 27 -5.61 -29.52 -19.48
CA SER A 27 -5.73 -30.97 -19.42
C SER A 27 -4.98 -31.55 -18.21
N ASN A 28 -3.78 -31.02 -17.90
CA ASN A 28 -3.03 -31.39 -16.71
C ASN A 28 -3.76 -30.98 -15.42
N LEU A 29 -4.37 -29.79 -15.37
CA LEU A 29 -5.21 -29.41 -14.22
C LEU A 29 -6.42 -30.31 -14.02
N ALA A 30 -7.06 -30.75 -15.12
CA ALA A 30 -8.26 -31.58 -15.07
C ALA A 30 -7.99 -33.07 -14.78
N PHE A 31 -6.92 -33.63 -15.34
CA PHE A 31 -6.70 -35.09 -15.34
C PHE A 31 -5.39 -35.53 -14.68
N HIS A 32 -4.38 -34.65 -14.58
CA HIS A 32 -3.08 -34.97 -13.97
C HIS A 32 -2.60 -33.88 -12.98
N PRO A 33 -3.43 -33.47 -11.99
CA PRO A 33 -3.12 -32.28 -11.19
C PRO A 33 -1.87 -32.42 -10.31
N HIS A 34 -1.41 -33.64 -10.04
CA HIS A 34 -0.14 -33.89 -9.36
C HIS A 34 1.06 -33.30 -10.12
N ALA A 35 1.02 -33.28 -11.46
CA ALA A 35 2.07 -32.67 -12.29
C ALA A 35 2.13 -31.14 -12.16
N MET A 36 1.05 -30.52 -11.68
CA MET A 36 0.93 -29.06 -11.53
C MET A 36 1.32 -28.55 -10.12
N GLN A 37 1.42 -29.43 -9.11
CA GLN A 37 1.54 -29.07 -7.68
C GLN A 37 2.76 -28.23 -7.26
N VAL A 38 3.85 -28.24 -8.03
CA VAL A 38 5.13 -27.61 -7.62
C VAL A 38 5.62 -26.55 -8.60
N ARG A 39 5.07 -26.51 -9.81
CA ARG A 39 5.63 -25.72 -10.92
C ARG A 39 4.66 -24.72 -11.52
N SER A 40 3.35 -24.92 -11.41
CA SER A 40 2.41 -24.06 -12.12
C SER A 40 2.31 -22.67 -11.49
N SER A 41 2.71 -21.65 -12.25
CA SER A 41 2.59 -20.23 -11.88
C SER A 41 1.16 -19.70 -12.02
N LEU A 42 0.13 -20.51 -11.73
CA LEU A 42 -1.31 -20.17 -11.79
C LEU A 42 -1.75 -19.06 -10.81
N GLY A 43 -0.81 -18.29 -10.26
CA GLY A 43 -1.05 -17.13 -9.42
C GLY A 43 -1.83 -16.07 -10.20
N TRP A 44 -3.11 -15.95 -9.87
CA TRP A 44 -4.04 -14.96 -10.44
C TRP A 44 -3.94 -13.58 -9.78
N GLN A 45 -2.85 -13.29 -9.07
CA GLN A 45 -2.41 -11.92 -8.82
C GLN A 45 -1.07 -11.72 -9.51
N PHE A 46 -0.98 -10.66 -10.30
CA PHE A 46 0.30 -10.13 -10.72
C PHE A 46 0.43 -8.69 -10.23
N SER A 47 1.54 -8.44 -9.55
CA SER A 47 2.15 -7.14 -9.34
C SER A 47 2.38 -6.47 -10.69
N VAL A 48 1.60 -5.46 -11.05
CA VAL A 48 1.99 -4.61 -12.17
C VAL A 48 3.35 -4.01 -11.81
N LEU A 49 4.37 -4.33 -12.60
CA LEU A 49 5.28 -3.30 -13.08
C LEU A 49 4.55 -2.75 -14.29
N PRO A 50 3.80 -1.65 -14.17
CA PRO A 50 3.48 -0.96 -15.38
C PRO A 50 4.80 -0.39 -15.89
N VAL A 51 4.86 -0.15 -17.19
CA VAL A 51 5.75 0.84 -17.79
C VAL A 51 5.33 2.26 -17.30
N LEU A 52 5.14 2.41 -15.99
CA LEU A 52 4.83 3.63 -15.24
C LEU A 52 5.97 3.93 -14.25
N SER A 53 7.17 3.44 -14.53
CA SER A 53 8.42 3.93 -13.91
C SER A 53 8.85 5.26 -14.52
N SER A 54 7.90 6.18 -14.72
CA SER A 54 8.18 7.45 -15.39
C SER A 54 7.44 8.63 -14.79
N LEU A 55 6.87 8.53 -13.58
CA LEU A 55 6.25 9.71 -12.93
C LEU A 55 6.56 9.87 -11.43
N CYS A 56 6.81 8.80 -10.67
CA CYS A 56 7.31 8.92 -9.30
C CYS A 56 8.17 7.71 -8.91
N CYS A 57 9.39 7.94 -8.42
CA CYS A 57 10.24 6.90 -7.82
C CYS A 57 10.43 7.18 -6.34
N ILE A 58 10.30 6.16 -5.49
CA ILE A 58 10.65 6.27 -4.08
C ILE A 58 12.12 5.94 -3.91
N LEU A 59 12.88 6.97 -3.54
CA LEU A 59 14.25 6.85 -3.09
C LEU A 59 14.26 6.95 -1.57
N SER A 60 15.10 6.14 -0.94
CA SER A 60 15.37 6.26 0.49
C SER A 60 16.35 7.41 0.70
N CYS A 61 16.04 8.30 1.65
CA CYS A 61 17.07 9.18 2.21
C CYS A 61 18.23 8.36 2.81
N PRO A 62 19.39 8.98 3.08
CA PRO A 62 20.50 8.29 3.73
C PRO A 62 20.11 7.60 5.04
N ASN A 63 19.11 8.11 5.77
CA ASN A 63 18.59 7.52 7.00
C ASN A 63 17.44 6.51 6.79
N GLY A 64 17.19 6.05 5.56
CA GLY A 64 16.21 5.00 5.24
C GLY A 64 14.74 5.42 5.13
N HIS A 65 14.41 6.70 5.34
CA HIS A 65 13.04 7.21 5.16
C HIS A 65 12.65 7.25 3.67
N PRO A 66 11.45 6.77 3.30
CA PRO A 66 10.95 6.82 1.94
C PRO A 66 10.67 8.28 1.53
N CYS A 67 11.36 8.74 0.49
CA CYS A 67 11.20 10.05 -0.10
C CYS A 67 10.76 9.89 -1.55
N THR A 68 9.68 10.58 -1.92
CA THR A 68 9.13 10.56 -3.28
C THR A 68 9.89 11.54 -4.16
N VAL A 69 10.35 11.08 -5.31
CA VAL A 69 10.94 11.91 -6.37
C VAL A 69 9.95 11.99 -7.52
N GLY A 70 9.69 13.22 -7.98
CA GLY A 70 8.64 13.52 -8.97
C GLY A 70 8.91 13.03 -10.39
N GLU A 71 8.30 13.73 -11.35
CA GLU A 71 7.82 13.30 -12.68
C GLU A 71 8.77 12.54 -13.61
N CYS A 72 10.07 12.43 -13.34
CA CYS A 72 10.99 11.64 -14.18
C CYS A 72 11.60 10.44 -13.44
N GLY A 73 11.19 10.19 -12.20
CA GLY A 73 11.74 9.12 -11.35
C GLY A 73 13.20 9.32 -10.93
N ARG A 74 13.80 10.47 -11.29
CA ARG A 74 15.17 10.84 -10.94
C ARG A 74 15.22 12.24 -10.34
N PRO A 75 16.10 12.49 -9.37
CA PRO A 75 16.10 13.77 -8.70
C PRO A 75 16.68 14.88 -9.58
N VAL A 76 15.89 15.93 -9.81
CA VAL A 76 16.24 17.13 -10.60
C VAL A 76 16.43 18.36 -9.73
N GLU A 77 15.94 18.32 -8.49
CA GLU A 77 16.09 19.36 -7.48
C GLU A 77 16.57 18.74 -6.16
N THR A 78 17.30 19.52 -5.36
CA THR A 78 17.71 19.15 -4.01
C THR A 78 16.69 19.63 -2.99
N SER A 79 16.38 18.79 -2.01
CA SER A 79 15.43 19.10 -0.94
C SER A 79 15.91 18.51 0.39
N ARG A 80 15.12 18.63 1.45
CA ARG A 80 15.38 18.02 2.76
C ARG A 80 14.38 16.91 3.01
N CYS A 81 14.85 15.78 3.55
CA CYS A 81 13.96 14.70 3.95
C CYS A 81 12.96 15.21 4.98
N LEU A 82 11.67 14.94 4.79
CA LEU A 82 10.63 15.41 5.71
C LEU A 82 10.75 14.80 7.12
N ASP A 83 11.42 13.64 7.24
CA ASP A 83 11.52 12.89 8.50
C ASP A 83 12.84 13.13 9.25
N CYS A 84 13.92 13.36 8.51
CA CYS A 84 15.26 13.44 9.10
C CYS A 84 16.11 14.59 8.59
N GLY A 85 15.52 15.45 7.72
CA GLY A 85 16.07 16.70 7.18
C GLY A 85 17.43 16.64 6.50
N VAL A 86 18.01 15.45 6.36
CA VAL A 86 19.19 15.20 5.53
C VAL A 86 18.86 15.59 4.09
N GLY A 87 19.87 16.11 3.39
CA GLY A 87 19.78 16.42 1.97
C GLY A 87 19.31 15.19 1.18
N VAL A 88 18.19 15.36 0.49
CA VAL A 88 17.61 14.38 -0.44
C VAL A 88 17.44 15.04 -1.81
N GLY A 89 17.17 14.25 -2.84
CA GLY A 89 17.13 14.78 -4.20
C GLY A 89 18.51 14.79 -4.83
N GLY A 90 18.78 15.79 -5.67
CA GLY A 90 19.89 15.76 -6.62
C GLY A 90 19.71 16.73 -7.78
N MET A 91 20.76 16.95 -8.57
CA MET A 91 20.68 17.85 -9.74
C MET A 91 21.04 17.08 -11.01
N TYR A 92 20.45 17.48 -12.14
CA TYR A 92 20.71 16.86 -13.46
C TYR A 92 20.52 15.34 -13.46
N HIS A 93 19.46 14.85 -12.80
CA HIS A 93 19.15 13.43 -12.65
C HIS A 93 20.22 12.60 -11.89
N LYS A 94 21.14 13.26 -11.17
CA LYS A 94 22.12 12.61 -10.30
C LYS A 94 21.73 12.81 -8.84
N ALA A 95 21.46 11.70 -8.15
CA ALA A 95 21.12 11.68 -6.74
C ALA A 95 22.30 12.15 -5.86
N LEU A 96 21.98 12.85 -4.77
CA LEU A 96 22.94 13.13 -3.70
C LEU A 96 23.49 11.83 -3.09
N PRO A 97 24.73 11.83 -2.56
CA PRO A 97 25.32 10.66 -1.91
C PRO A 97 24.40 10.10 -0.81
N GLY A 98 24.12 8.79 -0.87
CA GLY A 98 23.24 8.10 0.10
C GLY A 98 21.74 8.17 -0.23
N PHE A 99 21.32 8.97 -1.21
CA PHE A 99 19.95 8.96 -1.72
C PHE A 99 19.81 7.84 -2.76
N ARG A 100 19.33 6.67 -2.33
CA ARG A 100 19.36 5.43 -3.12
C ARG A 100 17.95 4.90 -3.39
N GLU A 101 17.75 4.33 -4.57
CA GLU A 101 16.50 3.67 -4.93
C GLU A 101 16.12 2.66 -3.85
N PHE A 102 14.84 2.62 -3.46
CA PHE A 102 14.38 1.64 -2.49
C PHE A 102 14.34 0.26 -3.19
N TRP A 103 15.44 -0.49 -3.07
CA TRP A 103 15.55 -1.83 -3.63
C TRP A 103 14.74 -2.82 -2.79
N SER A 104 13.53 -3.13 -3.25
CA SER A 104 12.82 -4.37 -2.91
C SER A 104 12.35 -5.01 -4.20
N ASN A 105 13.30 -5.54 -4.98
CA ASN A 105 13.04 -6.35 -6.17
C ASN A 105 12.77 -7.83 -5.82
N GLU A 106 12.21 -8.12 -4.64
CA GLU A 106 11.65 -9.46 -4.41
C GLU A 106 10.38 -9.60 -5.24
N ASP A 107 10.46 -10.43 -6.29
CA ASP A 107 9.29 -10.91 -7.01
C ASP A 107 8.34 -11.57 -5.99
N ARG A 108 7.27 -10.85 -5.63
CA ARG A 108 6.27 -11.31 -4.65
C ARG A 108 5.30 -12.34 -5.24
N THR A 109 5.52 -12.82 -6.48
CA THR A 109 4.62 -13.81 -7.10
C THR A 109 4.60 -15.11 -6.32
N GLN A 110 3.41 -15.50 -5.90
CA GLN A 110 3.17 -16.81 -5.31
C GLN A 110 2.65 -17.78 -6.37
N THR A 111 3.21 -19.00 -6.38
CA THR A 111 2.75 -20.11 -7.22
C THR A 111 1.49 -20.76 -6.63
N GLY A 112 0.65 -21.32 -7.50
CA GLY A 112 -0.65 -21.91 -7.15
C GLY A 112 -1.83 -20.95 -7.31
N HIS A 113 -3.02 -21.37 -6.88
CA HIS A 113 -4.25 -20.56 -6.88
C HIS A 113 -4.33 -19.76 -5.58
N ILE A 114 -4.36 -18.43 -5.66
CA ILE A 114 -4.18 -17.52 -4.52
C ILE A 114 -5.37 -16.58 -4.26
N LEU A 115 -6.56 -16.90 -4.78
CA LEU A 115 -7.68 -15.94 -4.79
C LEU A 115 -8.44 -15.82 -3.45
N GLY A 116 -8.07 -16.58 -2.40
CA GLY A 116 -8.74 -16.49 -1.10
C GLY A 116 -10.24 -16.80 -1.16
N ASP A 117 -11.02 -16.33 -0.18
CA ASP A 117 -12.47 -16.50 -0.13
C ASP A 117 -13.19 -15.63 -1.19
N VAL A 118 -14.19 -16.20 -1.88
CA VAL A 118 -15.02 -15.53 -2.90
C VAL A 118 -15.63 -14.22 -2.41
N ARG A 119 -15.96 -14.09 -1.12
CA ARG A 119 -16.53 -12.88 -0.53
C ARG A 119 -15.60 -11.67 -0.67
N GLN A 120 -14.29 -11.88 -0.66
CA GLN A 120 -13.29 -10.83 -0.83
C GLN A 120 -13.19 -10.36 -2.30
N ARG A 121 -13.63 -11.18 -3.26
CA ARG A 121 -13.59 -10.88 -4.69
C ARG A 121 -14.65 -9.87 -5.14
N LYS A 122 -15.75 -9.71 -4.40
CA LYS A 122 -16.80 -8.73 -4.73
C LYS A 122 -16.30 -7.28 -4.75
N THR A 123 -15.12 -7.05 -4.16
CA THR A 123 -14.49 -5.75 -3.99
C THR A 123 -13.23 -5.58 -4.85
N MET A 124 -12.68 -6.67 -5.42
CA MET A 124 -11.48 -6.62 -6.24
C MET A 124 -11.81 -6.13 -7.64
N GLY A 125 -11.32 -4.92 -7.96
CA GLY A 125 -11.33 -4.35 -9.30
C GLY A 125 -10.56 -5.19 -10.31
N VAL A 126 -10.81 -4.87 -11.58
CA VAL A 126 -10.29 -5.53 -12.80
C VAL A 126 -8.79 -5.81 -12.71
N SER A 127 -8.39 -7.00 -13.17
CA SER A 127 -6.99 -7.40 -13.28
C SER A 127 -6.21 -6.51 -14.25
N ASP A 128 -5.07 -5.99 -13.81
CA ASP A 128 -4.07 -5.23 -14.58
C ASP A 128 -3.25 -6.12 -15.56
N ARG A 129 -3.91 -7.10 -16.21
CA ARG A 129 -3.30 -7.89 -17.30
C ARG A 129 -3.42 -7.11 -18.60
N SER A 130 -2.49 -7.31 -19.53
CA SER A 130 -2.50 -6.70 -20.87
C SER A 130 -3.60 -7.26 -21.79
N MET A 131 -4.80 -7.51 -21.27
CA MET A 131 -5.95 -8.07 -21.97
C MET A 131 -7.26 -7.49 -21.42
N SER A 132 -8.36 -7.67 -22.16
CA SER A 132 -9.66 -7.19 -21.70
C SER A 132 -10.16 -7.94 -20.46
N PRO A 133 -10.99 -7.32 -19.60
CA PRO A 133 -11.62 -7.98 -18.47
C PRO A 133 -12.41 -9.20 -18.90
N VAL A 134 -13.13 -9.14 -20.03
CA VAL A 134 -13.90 -10.28 -20.56
C VAL A 134 -12.99 -11.46 -20.90
N VAL A 135 -11.89 -11.21 -21.62
CA VAL A 135 -10.92 -12.26 -21.98
C VAL A 135 -10.31 -12.87 -20.72
N PHE A 136 -9.88 -12.02 -19.78
CA PHE A 136 -9.32 -12.47 -18.51
C PHE A 136 -10.31 -13.34 -17.71
N MET A 137 -11.58 -12.91 -17.62
CA MET A 137 -12.63 -13.67 -16.94
C MET A 137 -12.86 -15.02 -17.61
N LEU A 138 -12.86 -15.09 -18.95
CA LEU A 138 -13.04 -16.34 -19.69
C LEU A 138 -11.87 -17.31 -19.47
N ILE A 139 -10.62 -16.85 -19.50
CA ILE A 139 -9.45 -17.70 -19.20
C ILE A 139 -9.52 -18.22 -17.75
N ARG A 140 -9.86 -17.35 -16.80
CA ARG A 140 -10.01 -17.73 -15.39
C ARG A 140 -11.11 -18.77 -15.20
N LEU A 141 -12.26 -18.58 -15.85
CA LEU A 141 -13.39 -19.49 -15.82
C LEU A 141 -13.04 -20.86 -16.39
N LEU A 142 -12.33 -20.91 -17.54
CA LEU A 142 -11.80 -22.15 -18.12
C LEU A 142 -10.83 -22.85 -17.16
N THR A 143 -9.97 -22.08 -16.49
CA THR A 143 -9.01 -22.59 -15.52
C THR A 143 -9.72 -23.18 -14.29
N HIS A 144 -10.71 -22.48 -13.74
CA HIS A 144 -11.51 -22.98 -12.62
C HIS A 144 -12.34 -24.22 -13.00
N LEU A 145 -12.88 -24.29 -14.21
CA LEU A 145 -13.58 -25.49 -14.71
C LEU A 145 -12.63 -26.69 -14.83
N ALA A 146 -11.41 -26.49 -15.35
CA ALA A 146 -10.39 -27.53 -15.39
C ALA A 146 -9.97 -27.97 -13.97
N MET A 147 -9.74 -27.02 -13.06
CA MET A 147 -9.44 -27.32 -11.66
C MET A 147 -10.59 -28.05 -10.96
N LEU A 148 -11.85 -27.72 -11.28
CA LEU A 148 -13.02 -28.39 -10.72
C LEU A 148 -13.05 -29.86 -11.15
N LEU A 149 -12.81 -30.15 -12.43
CA LEU A 149 -12.67 -31.51 -12.93
C LEU A 149 -11.55 -32.26 -12.17
N GLY A 150 -10.39 -31.62 -11.99
CA GLY A 150 -9.29 -32.20 -11.21
C GLY A 150 -9.65 -32.44 -9.74
N ALA A 151 -10.35 -31.52 -9.09
CA ALA A 151 -10.75 -31.62 -7.69
C ALA A 151 -11.73 -32.78 -7.45
N THR A 152 -12.59 -33.09 -8.43
CA THR A 152 -13.52 -34.24 -8.32
C THR A 152 -12.82 -35.60 -8.37
N LYS A 153 -11.66 -35.71 -9.03
CA LYS A 153 -10.90 -36.97 -9.15
C LYS A 153 -9.73 -37.08 -8.17
N HIS A 154 -9.01 -35.98 -7.94
CA HIS A 154 -7.79 -35.91 -7.13
C HIS A 154 -7.82 -34.70 -6.18
N PRO A 155 -8.71 -34.71 -5.15
CA PRO A 155 -8.95 -33.56 -4.28
C PRO A 155 -7.71 -33.12 -3.51
N GLN A 156 -6.90 -34.08 -3.04
CA GLN A 156 -5.62 -33.83 -2.33
C GLN A 156 -4.63 -33.07 -3.22
N SER A 157 -4.61 -33.37 -4.53
CA SER A 157 -3.68 -32.71 -5.45
C SER A 157 -4.00 -31.22 -5.59
N LEU A 158 -5.29 -30.89 -5.72
CA LEU A 158 -5.78 -29.52 -5.85
C LEU A 158 -5.71 -28.75 -4.53
N GLN A 159 -5.90 -29.40 -3.39
CA GLN A 159 -5.72 -28.76 -2.07
C GLN A 159 -4.31 -28.20 -1.88
N ASN A 160 -3.29 -28.85 -2.43
CA ASN A 160 -1.92 -28.33 -2.38
C ASN A 160 -1.66 -27.19 -3.40
N ILE A 161 -2.49 -27.08 -4.45
CA ILE A 161 -2.41 -26.00 -5.44
C ILE A 161 -3.11 -24.74 -4.90
N ILE A 162 -4.20 -24.88 -4.13
CA ILE A 162 -5.01 -23.77 -3.60
C ILE A 162 -4.38 -23.22 -2.31
N LYS A 163 -4.23 -21.90 -2.25
CA LYS A 163 -3.74 -21.13 -1.11
C LYS A 163 -4.71 -19.96 -0.85
N PRO A 164 -5.13 -19.71 0.40
CA PRO A 164 -4.89 -20.49 1.62
C PRO A 164 -5.54 -21.89 1.55
N ALA A 165 -5.11 -22.79 2.43
CA ALA A 165 -5.63 -24.16 2.46
C ALA A 165 -7.15 -24.18 2.71
N VAL A 166 -7.87 -24.93 1.88
CA VAL A 166 -9.34 -25.03 1.94
C VAL A 166 -9.78 -26.44 2.34
N SER A 167 -10.86 -26.51 3.13
CA SER A 167 -11.42 -27.79 3.59
C SER A 167 -12.03 -28.60 2.44
N ASN A 168 -12.74 -27.96 1.52
CA ASN A 168 -13.36 -28.60 0.37
C ASN A 168 -13.07 -27.80 -0.92
N SER A 169 -12.17 -28.33 -1.75
CA SER A 169 -11.74 -27.72 -3.01
C SER A 169 -12.86 -27.69 -4.07
N VAL A 170 -13.79 -28.66 -4.06
CA VAL A 170 -14.92 -28.71 -5.00
C VAL A 170 -15.90 -27.57 -4.72
N SER A 171 -16.36 -27.44 -3.47
CA SER A 171 -17.30 -26.36 -3.11
C SER A 171 -16.67 -24.99 -3.27
N PHE A 172 -15.38 -24.87 -2.95
CA PHE A 172 -14.61 -23.66 -3.15
C PHE A 172 -14.60 -23.25 -4.64
N LEU A 173 -14.19 -24.15 -5.54
CA LEU A 173 -14.15 -23.87 -6.98
C LEU A 173 -15.53 -23.61 -7.58
N GLN A 174 -16.58 -24.30 -7.12
CA GLN A 174 -17.96 -24.03 -7.53
C GLN A 174 -18.38 -22.59 -7.20
N GLN A 175 -18.09 -22.10 -5.99
CA GLN A 175 -18.38 -20.72 -5.62
C GLN A 175 -17.58 -19.72 -6.48
N HIS A 176 -16.31 -20.02 -6.79
CA HIS A 176 -15.50 -19.19 -7.68
C HIS A 176 -16.07 -19.14 -9.11
N ILE A 177 -16.54 -20.26 -9.65
CA ILE A 177 -17.16 -20.35 -10.98
C ILE A 177 -18.47 -19.56 -11.02
N GLN A 178 -19.30 -19.66 -9.98
CA GLN A 178 -20.56 -18.91 -9.89
C GLN A 178 -20.30 -17.39 -9.85
N GLU A 179 -19.31 -16.95 -9.07
CA GLU A 179 -18.92 -15.55 -9.04
C GLU A 179 -18.31 -15.09 -10.37
N ASP A 180 -17.51 -15.94 -11.03
CA ASP A 180 -16.95 -15.63 -12.35
C ASP A 180 -18.05 -15.42 -13.39
N LEU A 181 -19.07 -16.26 -13.40
CA LEU A 181 -20.23 -16.12 -14.27
C LEU A 181 -21.01 -14.84 -13.96
N ALA A 182 -21.27 -14.55 -12.69
CA ALA A 182 -21.97 -13.33 -12.29
C ALA A 182 -21.21 -12.06 -12.74
N GLN A 183 -19.89 -12.04 -12.57
CA GLN A 183 -19.03 -10.95 -13.04
C GLN A 183 -19.02 -10.86 -14.57
N LEU A 184 -18.89 -11.98 -15.27
CA LEU A 184 -18.86 -12.04 -16.72
C LEU A 184 -20.20 -11.56 -17.33
N THR A 185 -21.33 -11.98 -16.77
CA THR A 185 -22.69 -11.51 -17.13
C THR A 185 -22.80 -9.99 -16.98
N LYS A 186 -22.27 -9.44 -15.88
CA LYS A 186 -22.27 -7.98 -15.63
C LYS A 186 -21.40 -7.23 -16.65
N ILE A 187 -20.18 -7.70 -16.90
CA ILE A 187 -19.23 -7.03 -17.81
C ILE A 187 -19.73 -7.05 -19.25
N LEU A 188 -20.26 -8.18 -19.71
CA LEU A 188 -20.79 -8.31 -21.07
C LEU A 188 -22.14 -7.57 -21.26
N GLY A 189 -22.86 -7.31 -20.17
CA GLY A 189 -24.23 -6.77 -20.24
C GLY A 189 -25.19 -7.74 -20.95
N LYS A 190 -25.01 -9.05 -20.73
CA LYS A 190 -25.73 -10.14 -21.39
C LYS A 190 -26.61 -10.89 -20.39
N SER A 191 -27.57 -11.69 -20.86
CA SER A 191 -28.29 -12.59 -19.96
C SER A 191 -27.36 -13.71 -19.44
N VAL A 192 -27.80 -14.40 -18.39
CA VAL A 192 -27.06 -15.56 -17.86
C VAL A 192 -26.92 -16.64 -18.95
N ASP A 193 -28.00 -16.93 -19.66
CA ASP A 193 -28.00 -17.93 -20.75
C ASP A 193 -27.09 -17.51 -21.91
N GLU A 194 -27.12 -16.23 -22.30
CA GLU A 194 -26.19 -15.71 -23.31
C GLU A 194 -24.74 -15.82 -22.84
N THR A 195 -24.47 -15.56 -21.56
CA THR A 195 -23.12 -15.68 -20.98
C THR A 195 -22.62 -17.12 -21.02
N ILE A 196 -23.47 -18.07 -20.66
CA ILE A 196 -23.18 -19.51 -20.76
C ILE A 196 -22.94 -19.88 -22.22
N ASN A 197 -23.81 -19.44 -23.13
CA ASN A 197 -23.65 -19.66 -24.56
C ASN A 197 -22.31 -19.14 -25.11
N ILE A 198 -21.84 -17.98 -24.64
CA ILE A 198 -20.52 -17.45 -25.01
C ILE A 198 -19.41 -18.39 -24.54
N LEU A 199 -19.48 -18.90 -23.31
CA LEU A 199 -18.52 -19.90 -22.84
C LEU A 199 -18.56 -21.17 -23.69
N HIS A 200 -19.75 -21.66 -24.05
CA HIS A 200 -19.88 -22.83 -24.94
C HIS A 200 -19.34 -22.56 -26.35
N LEU A 201 -19.48 -21.35 -26.88
CA LEU A 201 -18.85 -20.95 -28.15
C LEU A 201 -17.32 -20.97 -28.04
N VAL A 202 -16.74 -20.45 -26.96
CA VAL A 202 -15.29 -20.49 -26.69
C VAL A 202 -14.79 -21.94 -26.51
N LEU A 203 -15.54 -22.77 -25.78
CA LEU A 203 -15.24 -24.20 -25.66
C LEU A 203 -15.30 -24.91 -27.02
N GLY A 204 -16.27 -24.57 -27.85
CA GLY A 204 -16.37 -25.09 -29.22
C GLY A 204 -15.24 -24.62 -30.13
N SER A 205 -14.72 -23.40 -29.94
CA SER A 205 -13.59 -22.89 -30.72
C SER A 205 -12.26 -23.51 -30.31
N LEU A 206 -12.10 -23.90 -29.04
CA LEU A 206 -10.94 -24.68 -28.56
C LEU A 206 -10.77 -26.04 -29.25
N LEU A 207 -11.85 -26.61 -29.82
CA LEU A 207 -11.83 -27.83 -30.64
C LEU A 207 -11.55 -27.57 -32.13
N LYS A 208 -11.83 -26.36 -32.62
CA LYS A 208 -11.58 -26.01 -34.01
C LYS A 208 -10.09 -25.76 -34.16
N ASP A 209 -9.43 -26.58 -34.97
CA ASP A 209 -8.01 -26.42 -35.25
C ASP A 209 -7.80 -25.04 -35.88
N PRO A 210 -7.06 -24.10 -35.25
CA PRO A 210 -6.64 -22.88 -35.93
C PRO A 210 -5.83 -23.37 -37.13
N GLN A 211 -6.22 -23.00 -38.35
CA GLN A 211 -5.58 -23.45 -39.59
C GLN A 211 -4.07 -23.61 -39.40
N GLN A 212 -3.61 -24.86 -39.42
CA GLN A 212 -2.21 -25.21 -39.31
C GLN A 212 -1.49 -24.62 -40.52
N HIS A 213 -0.96 -23.39 -40.40
CA HIS A 213 0.06 -22.91 -41.30
C HIS A 213 1.37 -23.63 -40.91
N PRO A 214 1.90 -24.54 -41.77
CA PRO A 214 3.11 -25.27 -41.45
C PRO A 214 4.28 -24.28 -41.45
N GLY A 215 4.87 -24.00 -40.29
CA GLY A 215 6.16 -23.29 -40.21
C GLY A 215 6.26 -22.08 -39.27
N GLN A 216 5.23 -21.70 -38.51
CA GLN A 216 5.30 -20.50 -37.64
C GLN A 216 5.17 -20.75 -36.12
N TRP A 217 5.18 -22.00 -35.65
CA TRP A 217 4.93 -22.30 -34.24
C TRP A 217 6.06 -23.06 -33.55
N PRO A 218 6.95 -22.38 -32.80
CA PRO A 218 7.46 -22.91 -31.56
C PRO A 218 6.47 -22.51 -30.46
N VAL A 219 5.88 -23.48 -29.78
CA VAL A 219 5.14 -23.21 -28.54
C VAL A 219 6.18 -22.83 -27.49
N TRP A 220 6.31 -21.53 -27.20
CA TRP A 220 7.24 -21.02 -26.18
C TRP A 220 6.61 -21.09 -24.78
N PHE A 221 5.97 -22.21 -24.45
CA PHE A 221 5.49 -22.54 -23.10
C PHE A 221 5.55 -24.04 -22.88
N ASP A 222 5.72 -24.46 -21.62
CA ASP A 222 5.70 -25.86 -21.22
C ASP A 222 4.30 -26.29 -20.77
N ASP A 223 4.05 -27.60 -20.77
CA ASP A 223 2.74 -28.18 -20.42
C ASP A 223 2.31 -27.93 -18.96
N VAL A 224 3.20 -27.43 -18.11
CA VAL A 224 2.96 -27.19 -16.67
C VAL A 224 3.01 -25.72 -16.26
N LEU A 225 3.30 -24.81 -17.19
CA LEU A 225 3.42 -23.36 -16.96
C LEU A 225 4.41 -23.04 -15.81
N SER A 226 5.62 -23.59 -15.92
CA SER A 226 6.64 -23.58 -14.85
C SER A 226 7.12 -22.19 -14.47
N THR A 227 7.15 -21.26 -15.43
CA THR A 227 7.54 -19.87 -15.18
C THR A 227 6.43 -18.91 -15.53
N LYS A 228 6.55 -17.70 -14.98
CA LYS A 228 5.63 -16.59 -15.23
C LYS A 228 5.61 -16.19 -16.71
N GLU A 229 6.75 -16.21 -17.39
CA GLU A 229 6.87 -15.90 -18.81
C GLU A 229 6.09 -16.92 -19.64
N MET A 230 6.23 -18.21 -19.32
CA MET A 230 5.52 -19.29 -20.02
C MET A 230 4.00 -19.18 -19.83
N ARG A 231 3.54 -18.86 -18.61
CA ARG A 231 2.12 -18.56 -18.36
C ARG A 231 1.64 -17.35 -19.14
N ASN A 232 2.38 -16.23 -19.12
CA ASN A 232 1.99 -15.03 -19.83
C ASN A 232 1.89 -15.29 -21.34
N LYS A 233 2.80 -16.11 -21.91
CA LYS A 233 2.72 -16.54 -23.31
C LYS A 233 1.51 -17.44 -23.59
N TRP A 234 1.19 -18.38 -22.70
CA TRP A 234 -0.02 -19.18 -22.82
C TRP A 234 -1.29 -18.31 -22.79
N GLU A 235 -1.39 -17.37 -21.84
CA GLU A 235 -2.51 -16.43 -21.72
C GLU A 235 -2.65 -15.56 -22.99
N GLU A 236 -1.54 -15.03 -23.51
CA GLU A 236 -1.50 -14.22 -24.73
C GLU A 236 -2.01 -14.99 -25.95
N ILE A 237 -1.58 -16.25 -26.10
CA ILE A 237 -2.01 -17.13 -27.20
C ILE A 237 -3.50 -17.42 -27.09
N VAL A 238 -3.98 -17.93 -25.94
CA VAL A 238 -5.40 -18.25 -25.73
C VAL A 238 -6.28 -17.02 -25.96
N ALA A 239 -5.85 -15.85 -25.49
CA ALA A 239 -6.55 -14.60 -25.69
C ALA A 239 -6.69 -14.24 -27.16
N ASN A 240 -5.58 -14.14 -27.88
CA ASN A 240 -5.54 -13.55 -29.22
C ASN A 240 -6.01 -14.51 -30.31
N THR A 241 -5.78 -15.83 -30.16
CA THR A 241 -6.12 -16.80 -31.22
C THR A 241 -7.46 -17.47 -31.02
N ILE A 242 -8.00 -17.49 -29.80
CA ILE A 242 -9.22 -18.26 -29.47
C ILE A 242 -10.34 -17.34 -28.97
N ILE A 243 -10.08 -16.55 -27.93
CA ILE A 243 -11.15 -15.81 -27.25
C ILE A 243 -11.53 -14.54 -28.02
N VAL A 244 -10.56 -13.70 -28.40
CA VAL A 244 -10.82 -12.43 -29.10
C VAL A 244 -11.59 -12.64 -30.41
N PRO A 245 -11.23 -13.60 -31.28
CA PRO A 245 -12.00 -13.88 -32.49
C PRO A 245 -13.43 -14.36 -32.20
N GLU A 246 -13.66 -15.01 -31.06
CA GLU A 246 -15.02 -15.39 -30.67
C GLU A 246 -15.87 -14.20 -30.20
N LEU A 247 -15.23 -13.22 -29.55
CA LEU A 247 -15.87 -11.97 -29.11
C LEU A 247 -16.12 -10.98 -30.27
N GLU A 248 -15.41 -11.09 -31.39
CA GLU A 248 -15.68 -10.32 -32.60
C GLU A 248 -17.03 -10.71 -33.22
N GLY A 249 -17.91 -9.72 -33.43
CA GLY A 249 -19.24 -9.94 -33.99
C GLY A 249 -20.17 -10.77 -33.09
N LEU A 250 -19.91 -10.80 -31.77
CA LEU A 250 -20.59 -11.64 -30.78
C LEU A 250 -22.12 -11.58 -30.85
N ASP A 251 -22.71 -10.39 -31.02
CA ASP A 251 -24.17 -10.24 -31.09
C ASP A 251 -24.76 -11.02 -32.28
N LYS A 252 -24.11 -11.01 -33.45
CA LYS A 252 -24.55 -11.76 -34.63
C LYS A 252 -24.43 -13.27 -34.41
N LYS A 253 -23.33 -13.72 -33.79
CA LYS A 253 -23.13 -15.14 -33.45
C LYS A 253 -24.17 -15.65 -32.45
N LEU A 254 -24.47 -14.85 -31.42
CA LEU A 254 -25.50 -15.17 -30.44
C LEU A 254 -26.90 -15.21 -31.06
N LEU A 255 -27.25 -14.29 -31.95
CA LEU A 255 -28.52 -14.35 -32.68
C LEU A 255 -28.65 -15.66 -33.49
N LYS A 256 -27.57 -16.07 -34.18
CA LYS A 256 -27.56 -17.34 -34.92
C LYS A 256 -27.70 -18.55 -34.01
N LEU A 257 -26.96 -18.58 -32.89
CA LEU A 257 -27.01 -19.68 -31.92
C LEU A 257 -28.40 -19.77 -31.27
N ASN A 258 -28.97 -18.63 -30.85
CA ASN A 258 -30.31 -18.59 -30.25
C ASN A 258 -31.38 -19.08 -31.24
N ARG A 259 -31.24 -18.77 -32.54
CA ARG A 259 -32.12 -19.32 -33.58
C ARG A 259 -32.00 -20.84 -33.67
N GLN A 260 -30.78 -21.39 -33.64
CA GLN A 260 -30.57 -22.84 -33.64
C GLN A 260 -31.17 -23.53 -32.41
N ILE A 261 -31.03 -22.93 -31.23
CA ILE A 261 -31.61 -23.44 -29.98
C ILE A 261 -33.15 -23.39 -30.04
N GLN A 262 -33.70 -22.32 -30.63
CA GLN A 262 -35.14 -22.14 -30.80
C GLN A 262 -35.75 -23.15 -31.79
N GLU A 263 -35.00 -23.52 -32.82
CA GLU A 263 -35.41 -24.50 -33.85
C GLU A 263 -35.29 -25.96 -33.37
N ASP A 264 -34.66 -26.22 -32.21
CA ASP A 264 -34.54 -27.57 -31.64
C ASP A 264 -35.92 -28.13 -31.27
N GLU A 265 -36.33 -29.23 -31.92
CA GLU A 265 -37.63 -29.88 -31.76
C GLU A 265 -37.99 -30.23 -30.30
N ARG A 266 -36.98 -30.48 -29.46
CA ARG A 266 -37.17 -30.83 -28.05
C ARG A 266 -37.60 -29.64 -27.21
N ILE A 267 -37.22 -28.43 -27.61
CA ILE A 267 -37.42 -27.18 -26.86
C ILE A 267 -38.45 -26.28 -27.54
N SER A 268 -38.56 -26.36 -28.87
CA SER A 268 -39.42 -25.51 -29.69
C SER A 268 -40.90 -25.64 -29.36
N SER A 269 -41.34 -26.76 -28.79
CA SER A 269 -42.72 -26.97 -28.31
C SER A 269 -43.02 -26.29 -26.97
N ASN A 270 -42.00 -25.89 -26.20
CA ASN A 270 -42.16 -25.28 -24.90
C ASN A 270 -42.73 -23.85 -25.02
N PRO A 271 -43.88 -23.55 -24.41
CA PRO A 271 -44.51 -22.23 -24.51
C PRO A 271 -43.62 -21.12 -23.96
N ILE A 272 -42.80 -21.37 -22.92
CA ILE A 272 -41.91 -20.35 -22.34
C ILE A 272 -40.86 -19.90 -23.36
N VAL A 273 -40.26 -20.84 -24.09
CA VAL A 273 -39.24 -20.57 -25.10
C VAL A 273 -39.84 -19.76 -26.25
N LYS A 274 -41.09 -20.07 -26.65
CA LYS A 274 -41.81 -19.30 -27.67
C LYS A 274 -42.14 -17.86 -27.22
N ILE A 275 -42.33 -17.61 -25.92
CA ILE A 275 -42.55 -16.24 -25.39
C ILE A 275 -41.22 -15.47 -25.33
N VAL A 276 -40.16 -16.11 -24.84
CA VAL A 276 -38.88 -15.44 -24.58
C VAL A 276 -38.10 -15.16 -25.86
N TYR A 277 -38.09 -16.12 -26.81
CA TYR A 277 -37.30 -16.04 -28.04
C TYR A 277 -38.16 -15.90 -29.31
N GLY A 278 -39.47 -16.06 -29.22
CA GLY A 278 -40.41 -15.99 -30.35
C GLY A 278 -41.44 -14.88 -30.21
N ASP A 279 -42.44 -14.90 -31.09
CA ASP A 279 -43.58 -14.00 -31.00
C ASP A 279 -44.77 -14.68 -30.28
N PRO A 280 -45.16 -14.21 -29.09
CA PRO A 280 -46.26 -14.80 -28.33
C PRO A 280 -47.61 -14.75 -29.07
N VAL A 281 -47.81 -13.83 -30.00
CA VAL A 281 -49.06 -13.71 -30.80
C VAL A 281 -49.28 -14.94 -31.69
N THR A 282 -48.22 -15.67 -32.04
CA THR A 282 -48.31 -16.88 -32.89
C THR A 282 -49.07 -18.03 -32.24
N PHE A 283 -49.20 -18.07 -30.91
CA PHE A 283 -49.86 -19.17 -30.22
C PHE A 283 -50.80 -18.74 -29.08
N LEU A 284 -50.72 -17.49 -28.60
CA LEU A 284 -51.68 -16.92 -27.65
C LEU A 284 -52.75 -16.11 -28.39
N SER A 285 -53.86 -16.78 -28.71
CA SER A 285 -54.97 -16.20 -29.48
C SER A 285 -55.71 -15.05 -28.79
N GLN A 286 -55.51 -14.87 -27.47
CA GLN A 286 -56.11 -13.81 -26.66
C GLN A 286 -55.37 -12.46 -26.80
N LEU A 287 -54.19 -12.43 -27.42
CA LEU A 287 -53.41 -11.20 -27.61
C LEU A 287 -53.92 -10.38 -28.81
N PRO A 288 -53.86 -9.04 -28.76
CA PRO A 288 -54.22 -8.18 -29.88
C PRO A 288 -53.31 -8.44 -31.09
N LYS A 289 -53.89 -8.79 -32.25
CA LYS A 289 -53.14 -9.18 -33.46
C LYS A 289 -52.67 -8.01 -34.34
N ASP A 290 -53.43 -6.92 -34.36
CA ASP A 290 -53.20 -5.77 -35.28
C ASP A 290 -52.85 -4.47 -34.54
N SER A 291 -52.22 -4.58 -33.37
CA SER A 291 -51.82 -3.41 -32.58
C SER A 291 -50.36 -3.06 -32.81
N HIS A 292 -50.10 -1.81 -33.23
CA HIS A 292 -48.75 -1.27 -33.37
C HIS A 292 -47.99 -1.16 -32.04
N ILE A 293 -48.68 -1.13 -30.89
CA ILE A 293 -48.08 -0.97 -29.55
C ILE A 293 -48.00 -2.28 -28.76
N HIS A 294 -48.83 -3.27 -29.06
CA HIS A 294 -48.81 -4.60 -28.40
C HIS A 294 -47.96 -5.62 -29.16
N HIS A 295 -47.13 -5.17 -30.11
CA HIS A 295 -46.19 -6.02 -30.81
C HIS A 295 -45.08 -6.54 -29.88
N SER A 296 -44.67 -7.79 -30.07
CA SER A 296 -43.64 -8.49 -29.28
C SER A 296 -42.35 -7.68 -29.10
N LYS A 297 -41.91 -6.98 -30.15
CA LYS A 297 -40.74 -6.09 -30.13
C LYS A 297 -40.83 -4.95 -29.10
N MET A 298 -42.01 -4.41 -28.81
CA MET A 298 -42.21 -3.32 -27.83
C MET A 298 -42.03 -3.79 -26.39
N TRP A 299 -42.40 -5.05 -26.13
CA TRP A 299 -42.33 -5.68 -24.81
C TRP A 299 -41.06 -6.54 -24.62
N SER A 300 -40.11 -6.43 -25.55
CA SER A 300 -38.83 -7.11 -25.45
C SER A 300 -37.95 -6.51 -24.35
N CYS A 301 -37.24 -7.36 -23.61
CA CYS A 301 -36.33 -6.93 -22.57
C CYS A 301 -35.11 -6.23 -23.19
N ARG A 302 -34.78 -5.03 -22.71
CA ARG A 302 -33.57 -4.30 -23.12
C ARG A 302 -32.46 -4.47 -22.09
N LYS A 303 -31.22 -4.42 -22.56
CA LYS A 303 -30.03 -4.46 -21.72
C LYS A 303 -29.97 -3.21 -20.83
N ARG A 304 -29.69 -3.39 -19.54
CA ARG A 304 -29.41 -2.28 -18.62
C ARG A 304 -27.98 -1.80 -18.87
N ILE A 305 -27.82 -0.52 -19.16
CA ILE A 305 -26.51 0.10 -19.38
C ILE A 305 -25.80 0.24 -18.04
N SER A 306 -24.52 -0.14 -18.01
CA SER A 306 -23.62 -0.09 -16.85
C SER A 306 -22.25 0.46 -17.24
N VAL A 307 -21.47 0.91 -16.26
CA VAL A 307 -20.09 1.39 -16.47
C VAL A 307 -19.22 0.26 -17.05
N GLU A 308 -19.40 -0.97 -16.57
CA GLU A 308 -18.67 -2.14 -17.06
C GLU A 308 -19.01 -2.46 -18.51
N SER A 309 -20.30 -2.36 -18.89
CA SER A 309 -20.73 -2.55 -20.28
C SER A 309 -20.14 -1.51 -21.22
N LEU A 310 -19.98 -0.26 -20.78
CA LEU A 310 -19.32 0.79 -21.57
C LEU A 310 -17.82 0.48 -21.72
N GLY A 311 -17.15 0.02 -20.66
CA GLY A 311 -15.76 -0.44 -20.72
C GLY A 311 -15.54 -1.54 -21.75
N HIS A 312 -16.50 -2.47 -21.86
CA HIS A 312 -16.50 -3.49 -22.90
C HIS A 312 -16.69 -2.92 -24.31
N VAL A 313 -17.61 -1.96 -24.50
CA VAL A 313 -17.82 -1.29 -25.81
C VAL A 313 -16.54 -0.58 -26.28
N VAL A 314 -15.85 0.14 -25.39
CA VAL A 314 -14.58 0.82 -25.71
C VAL A 314 -13.53 -0.19 -26.21
N GLN A 315 -13.48 -1.38 -25.62
CA GLN A 315 -12.56 -2.45 -26.01
C GLN A 315 -12.95 -3.08 -27.35
N GLN A 316 -14.23 -3.39 -27.55
CA GLN A 316 -14.73 -3.99 -28.79
C GLN A 316 -14.48 -3.09 -30.00
N LYS A 317 -14.65 -1.77 -29.83
CA LYS A 317 -14.35 -0.78 -30.88
C LYS A 317 -12.86 -0.52 -31.07
N ASN A 318 -11.99 -1.17 -30.30
CA ASN A 318 -10.55 -0.89 -30.21
C ASN A 318 -10.25 0.62 -30.04
N ALA A 319 -11.10 1.33 -29.31
CA ALA A 319 -11.10 2.79 -29.24
C ALA A 319 -10.12 3.33 -28.18
N LYS A 320 -9.11 2.54 -27.78
CA LYS A 320 -8.14 2.93 -26.73
C LYS A 320 -7.37 4.18 -27.12
N ASP A 321 -6.95 4.27 -28.38
CA ASP A 321 -6.20 5.40 -28.90
C ASP A 321 -7.12 6.60 -29.21
N THR A 322 -8.39 6.34 -29.52
CA THR A 322 -9.41 7.38 -29.78
C THR A 322 -9.85 8.07 -28.49
N VAL A 323 -10.09 7.30 -27.43
CA VAL A 323 -10.59 7.79 -26.14
C VAL A 323 -9.73 7.33 -24.95
N PRO A 324 -8.45 7.75 -24.89
CA PRO A 324 -7.48 7.24 -23.92
C PRO A 324 -7.83 7.61 -22.46
N LEU A 325 -8.44 8.78 -22.24
CA LEU A 325 -8.82 9.23 -20.89
C LEU A 325 -10.05 8.50 -20.39
N LEU A 326 -11.04 8.28 -21.26
CA LEU A 326 -12.21 7.45 -20.93
C LEU A 326 -11.78 6.01 -20.64
N TRP A 327 -10.88 5.47 -21.46
CA TRP A 327 -10.32 4.14 -21.24
C TRP A 327 -9.66 4.02 -19.86
N ARG A 328 -8.74 4.93 -19.53
CA ARG A 328 -8.07 4.95 -18.22
C ARG A 328 -9.07 5.14 -17.06
N PHE A 329 -10.07 6.01 -17.24
CA PHE A 329 -11.14 6.25 -16.26
C PHE A 329 -11.91 4.97 -15.95
N LEU A 330 -12.36 4.25 -16.97
CA LEU A 330 -13.13 3.02 -16.80
C LEU A 330 -12.30 1.89 -16.16
N GLN A 331 -10.97 1.87 -16.37
CA GLN A 331 -10.10 0.90 -15.71
C GLN A 331 -9.96 1.14 -14.20
N LYS A 332 -9.90 2.40 -13.77
CA LYS A 332 -9.68 2.77 -12.36
C LYS A 332 -10.91 3.35 -11.65
N GLU A 333 -12.09 3.34 -12.26
CA GLU A 333 -13.34 3.93 -11.72
C GLU A 333 -13.62 3.48 -10.28
N THR A 334 -13.51 2.18 -10.03
CA THR A 334 -13.83 1.58 -8.72
C THR A 334 -12.93 2.08 -7.59
N GLU A 335 -11.69 2.46 -7.91
CA GLU A 335 -10.74 3.05 -6.98
C GLU A 335 -10.92 4.58 -6.94
N LEU A 336 -11.11 5.21 -8.11
CA LEU A 336 -11.17 6.66 -8.27
C LEU A 336 -12.36 7.28 -7.51
N ARG A 337 -13.50 6.57 -7.48
CA ARG A 337 -14.66 6.98 -6.68
C ARG A 337 -14.41 7.05 -5.17
N LEU A 338 -13.31 6.48 -4.68
CA LEU A 338 -12.92 6.51 -3.26
C LEU A 338 -12.12 7.76 -2.91
N VAL A 339 -11.58 8.48 -3.91
CA VAL A 339 -10.83 9.73 -3.71
C VAL A 339 -11.66 10.76 -2.94
N LYS A 340 -12.98 10.81 -3.16
CA LYS A 340 -13.89 11.71 -2.42
C LYS A 340 -13.86 11.55 -0.89
N PHE A 341 -13.36 10.44 -0.36
CA PHE A 341 -13.23 10.21 1.09
C PHE A 341 -11.91 10.69 1.68
N LEU A 342 -10.98 11.16 0.84
CA LEU A 342 -9.68 11.68 1.28
C LEU A 342 -9.78 12.81 2.33
N PRO A 343 -10.72 13.78 2.27
CA PRO A 343 -10.79 14.86 3.27
C PRO A 343 -11.11 14.33 4.66
N GLU A 344 -12.01 13.34 4.77
CA GLU A 344 -12.38 12.70 6.04
C GLU A 344 -11.22 11.87 6.61
N ILE A 345 -10.46 11.19 5.75
CA ILE A 345 -9.25 10.43 6.14
C ILE A 345 -8.17 11.40 6.65
N LEU A 346 -7.89 12.48 5.92
CA LEU A 346 -6.92 13.50 6.34
C LEU A 346 -7.37 14.24 7.61
N ALA A 347 -8.67 14.49 7.78
CA ALA A 347 -9.21 15.06 9.00
C ALA A 347 -9.05 14.12 10.20
N LEU A 348 -9.33 12.81 10.04
CA LEU A 348 -9.05 11.80 11.06
C LEU A 348 -7.57 11.80 11.46
N GLN A 349 -6.68 11.75 10.48
CA GLN A 349 -5.24 11.76 10.71
C GLN A 349 -4.77 13.02 11.44
N ARG A 350 -5.26 14.21 11.07
CA ARG A 350 -4.96 15.47 11.75
C ARG A 350 -5.39 15.45 13.22
N ASP A 351 -6.60 14.97 13.49
CA ASP A 351 -7.13 14.92 14.86
C ASP A 351 -6.37 13.90 15.72
N LEU A 352 -5.97 12.76 15.13
CA LEU A 352 -5.12 11.78 15.79
C LEU A 352 -3.71 12.33 16.06
N VAL A 353 -3.09 13.03 15.10
CA VAL A 353 -1.80 13.69 15.31
C VAL A 353 -1.91 14.70 16.44
N ARG A 354 -2.90 15.61 16.43
CA ARG A 354 -3.11 16.60 17.50
C ARG A 354 -3.24 15.96 18.88
N ARG A 355 -3.91 14.81 18.98
CA ARG A 355 -4.13 14.09 20.24
C ARG A 355 -2.88 13.37 20.74
N PHE A 356 -2.12 12.74 19.85
CA PHE A 356 -1.02 11.83 20.24
C PHE A 356 0.39 12.43 20.08
N GLN A 357 0.54 13.64 19.54
CA GLN A 357 1.86 14.28 19.30
C GLN A 357 2.72 14.40 20.56
N ASN A 358 2.09 14.58 21.72
CA ASN A 358 2.76 14.81 23.00
C ASN A 358 2.82 13.58 23.91
N THR A 359 2.28 12.43 23.47
CA THR A 359 2.30 11.21 24.28
C THR A 359 3.69 10.57 24.24
N THR A 360 4.17 10.07 25.38
CA THR A 360 5.50 9.45 25.49
C THR A 360 5.56 8.07 24.86
N ASP A 361 4.45 7.34 24.78
CA ASP A 361 4.36 5.97 24.26
C ASP A 361 3.17 5.78 23.31
N VAL A 362 3.30 4.78 22.42
CA VAL A 362 2.20 4.29 21.58
C VAL A 362 1.18 3.61 22.49
N LYS A 363 -0.07 4.09 22.48
CA LYS A 363 -1.14 3.42 23.23
C LYS A 363 -1.47 2.10 22.52
N HIS A 364 -1.06 0.98 23.14
CA HIS A 364 -1.36 -0.36 22.66
C HIS A 364 -2.80 -0.74 23.04
N CYS A 365 -3.78 -0.28 22.26
CA CYS A 365 -5.19 -0.65 22.41
C CYS A 365 -5.85 -0.90 21.05
N SER A 366 -7.06 -1.47 21.06
CA SER A 366 -7.86 -1.62 19.84
C SER A 366 -8.53 -0.30 19.45
N ILE A 367 -8.98 -0.21 18.20
CA ILE A 367 -9.79 0.93 17.72
C ILE A 367 -11.09 1.04 18.54
N ARG A 368 -11.71 -0.10 18.89
CA ARG A 368 -12.90 -0.16 19.75
C ARG A 368 -12.64 0.47 21.11
N ASP A 369 -11.52 0.11 21.76
CA ASP A 369 -11.16 0.65 23.08
C ASP A 369 -10.98 2.17 23.00
N PHE A 370 -10.30 2.66 21.96
CA PHE A 370 -10.12 4.09 21.72
C PHE A 370 -11.45 4.85 21.58
N LEU A 371 -12.42 4.27 20.87
CA LEU A 371 -13.76 4.86 20.72
C LEU A 371 -14.60 4.82 22.01
N SER A 372 -14.25 3.93 22.95
CA SER A 372 -14.90 3.80 24.25
C SER A 372 -14.32 4.72 25.34
N GLU A 373 -13.22 5.42 25.04
CA GLU A 373 -12.64 6.40 25.96
C GLU A 373 -13.60 7.56 26.26
N PRO A 374 -13.50 8.21 27.44
CA PRO A 374 -14.37 9.32 27.82
C PRO A 374 -14.17 10.51 26.88
N LEU A 375 -14.98 10.56 25.83
CA LEU A 375 -15.10 11.63 24.84
C LEU A 375 -16.52 12.21 24.93
N SER A 376 -16.68 13.47 24.52
CA SER A 376 -18.03 14.02 24.32
C SER A 376 -18.76 13.21 23.26
N ASP A 377 -20.09 13.09 23.39
CA ASP A 377 -20.90 12.27 22.47
C ASP A 377 -20.71 12.70 21.00
N VAL A 378 -20.62 14.02 20.76
CA VAL A 378 -20.37 14.60 19.43
C VAL A 378 -19.00 14.17 18.87
N MET A 379 -17.94 14.18 19.69
CA MET A 379 -16.61 13.75 19.25
C MET A 379 -16.56 12.25 18.98
N ARG A 380 -17.22 11.45 19.81
CA ARG A 380 -17.29 9.99 19.64
C ARG A 380 -17.97 9.64 18.32
N ASP A 381 -19.12 10.25 18.02
CA ASP A 381 -19.85 10.01 16.77
C ASP A 381 -19.03 10.45 15.54
N LEU A 382 -18.33 11.59 15.64
CA LEU A 382 -17.44 12.07 14.58
C LEU A 382 -16.27 11.10 14.32
N PHE A 383 -15.57 10.68 15.37
CA PHE A 383 -14.48 9.71 15.24
C PHE A 383 -14.99 8.39 14.67
N GLN A 384 -16.11 7.89 15.17
CA GLN A 384 -16.69 6.64 14.69
C GLN A 384 -17.05 6.70 13.20
N ARG A 385 -17.66 7.81 12.75
CA ARG A 385 -17.94 8.03 11.32
C ARG A 385 -16.66 8.00 10.48
N ARG A 386 -15.63 8.73 10.89
CA ARG A 386 -14.36 8.82 10.13
C ARG A 386 -13.57 7.51 10.14
N VAL A 387 -13.55 6.81 11.27
CA VAL A 387 -12.96 5.47 11.39
C VAL A 387 -13.66 4.49 10.47
N ASN A 388 -14.99 4.49 10.43
CA ASN A 388 -15.75 3.63 9.53
C ASN A 388 -15.44 3.92 8.06
N VAL A 389 -15.28 5.21 7.70
CA VAL A 389 -14.83 5.60 6.36
C VAL A 389 -13.43 5.05 6.07
N PHE A 390 -12.47 5.25 6.98
CA PHE A 390 -11.11 4.73 6.83
C PHE A 390 -11.09 3.21 6.62
N LEU A 391 -11.76 2.45 7.50
CA LEU A 391 -11.82 0.98 7.42
C LEU A 391 -12.47 0.52 6.11
N SER A 392 -13.58 1.14 5.71
CA SER A 392 -14.26 0.84 4.45
C SER A 392 -13.36 1.10 3.24
N VAL A 393 -12.65 2.23 3.21
CA VAL A 393 -11.77 2.58 2.08
C VAL A 393 -10.53 1.68 2.07
N TRP A 394 -9.92 1.42 3.22
CA TRP A 394 -8.80 0.49 3.33
C TRP A 394 -9.17 -0.91 2.83
N ASN A 395 -10.27 -1.49 3.31
CA ASN A 395 -10.67 -2.84 2.91
C ASN A 395 -10.97 -2.95 1.40
N LYS A 396 -11.35 -1.85 0.76
CA LYS A 396 -11.53 -1.78 -0.71
C LYS A 396 -10.21 -1.65 -1.47
N LEU A 397 -9.22 -0.98 -0.90
CA LEU A 397 -7.95 -0.65 -1.56
C LEU A 397 -6.77 -1.51 -1.12
N ARG A 398 -6.87 -2.34 -0.08
CA ARG A 398 -5.73 -3.10 0.49
C ARG A 398 -4.98 -3.94 -0.55
N SER A 399 -5.70 -4.56 -1.48
CA SER A 399 -5.10 -5.35 -2.57
C SER A 399 -4.36 -4.47 -3.59
N SER A 400 -4.92 -3.31 -3.94
CA SER A 400 -4.27 -2.34 -4.81
C SER A 400 -3.06 -1.72 -4.11
N LEU A 401 -3.14 -1.41 -2.82
CA LEU A 401 -2.03 -0.89 -2.02
C LEU A 401 -0.84 -1.84 -1.95
N ASP A 402 -1.08 -3.15 -1.80
CA ASP A 402 0.01 -4.15 -1.82
C ASP A 402 0.68 -4.25 -3.20
N THR A 403 -0.10 -4.04 -4.27
CA THR A 403 0.31 -4.25 -5.67
C THR A 403 0.91 -2.99 -6.30
N SER A 404 0.07 -1.95 -6.45
CA SER A 404 0.33 -0.68 -7.13
C SER A 404 0.65 0.48 -6.19
N GLY A 405 0.61 0.26 -4.87
CA GLY A 405 0.97 1.28 -3.89
C GLY A 405 2.43 1.73 -4.03
N GLU A 406 2.63 3.04 -3.97
CA GLU A 406 3.95 3.67 -3.91
C GLU A 406 4.68 3.21 -2.63
N ILE A 407 4.00 3.32 -1.47
CA ILE A 407 4.54 2.86 -0.19
C ILE A 407 4.41 1.34 -0.10
N LYS A 408 5.56 0.63 -0.18
CA LYS A 408 5.60 -0.82 -0.04
C LYS A 408 5.37 -1.24 1.41
N LEU A 409 4.21 -1.83 1.66
CA LEU A 409 3.84 -2.37 2.96
C LEU A 409 4.54 -3.72 3.23
N PRO A 410 4.88 -4.02 4.49
CA PRO A 410 5.37 -5.34 4.91
C PRO A 410 4.35 -6.46 4.65
N LYS A 411 4.84 -7.70 4.42
CA LYS A 411 4.00 -8.89 4.26
C LYS A 411 3.12 -9.08 5.51
N GLY A 412 1.83 -9.41 5.33
CA GLY A 412 0.87 -9.57 6.43
C GLY A 412 -0.07 -8.38 6.64
N TYR A 413 0.30 -7.17 6.20
CA TYR A 413 -0.48 -5.96 6.52
C TYR A 413 -1.76 -5.84 5.68
N CYS A 414 -1.73 -6.36 4.46
CA CYS A 414 -2.85 -6.30 3.52
C CYS A 414 -3.64 -7.62 3.45
N ASP A 415 -3.31 -8.63 4.25
CA ASP A 415 -3.84 -9.99 4.13
C ASP A 415 -5.29 -10.10 4.60
N ALA A 416 -5.63 -9.36 5.66
CA ALA A 416 -6.94 -9.39 6.31
C ALA A 416 -7.65 -8.03 6.27
N ASP A 417 -8.97 -8.06 6.41
CA ASP A 417 -9.78 -6.85 6.56
C ASP A 417 -9.53 -6.23 7.93
N LEU A 418 -9.32 -4.91 7.95
CA LEU A 418 -9.27 -4.15 9.19
C LEU A 418 -10.68 -3.99 9.75
N THR A 419 -10.81 -4.16 11.07
CA THR A 419 -12.06 -4.05 11.81
C THR A 419 -11.86 -3.16 13.03
N LEU A 420 -12.92 -2.90 13.80
CA LEU A 420 -12.82 -2.15 15.05
C LEU A 420 -11.96 -2.87 16.11
N ASP A 421 -11.71 -4.17 15.95
CA ASP A 421 -10.88 -4.95 16.87
C ASP A 421 -9.40 -4.93 16.48
N SER A 422 -9.06 -4.32 15.34
CA SER A 422 -7.68 -4.09 14.92
C SER A 422 -6.98 -3.08 15.84
N GLN A 423 -5.63 -3.13 15.87
CA GLN A 423 -4.82 -2.23 16.68
C GLN A 423 -4.99 -0.77 16.24
N LEU A 424 -5.10 0.17 17.20
CA LEU A 424 -5.23 1.60 16.94
C LEU A 424 -4.10 2.15 16.05
N GLU A 425 -2.91 1.56 16.12
CA GLU A 425 -1.74 2.00 15.38
C GLU A 425 -1.96 2.05 13.86
N VAL A 426 -2.85 1.22 13.29
CA VAL A 426 -3.17 1.24 11.84
C VAL A 426 -3.79 2.55 11.36
N LEU A 427 -4.41 3.31 12.27
CA LEU A 427 -5.02 4.62 11.99
C LEU A 427 -4.01 5.77 12.14
N LEU A 428 -2.98 5.58 12.97
CA LEU A 428 -1.99 6.61 13.28
C LEU A 428 -1.07 6.80 12.07
N PRO A 429 -0.96 8.00 11.49
CA PRO A 429 -0.17 8.21 10.29
C PRO A 429 1.33 8.24 10.62
N ARG A 430 1.94 7.07 10.74
CA ARG A 430 3.38 6.93 10.98
C ARG A 430 4.05 6.37 9.73
N ARG A 431 5.29 6.79 9.47
CA ARG A 431 6.11 6.24 8.38
C ARG A 431 6.86 4.94 8.75
N ARG A 432 6.40 4.24 9.79
CA ARG A 432 6.94 2.97 10.29
C ARG A 432 5.86 2.15 10.97
N GLY A 433 6.15 0.86 11.16
CA GLY A 433 5.24 -0.06 11.86
C GLY A 433 3.86 -0.09 11.20
N LEU A 434 2.83 -0.41 11.99
CA LEU A 434 1.45 -0.51 11.51
C LEU A 434 0.87 0.83 11.03
N GLY A 435 1.43 1.95 11.48
CA GLY A 435 1.00 3.27 11.02
C GLY A 435 1.27 3.56 9.54
N LEU A 436 2.11 2.74 8.90
CA LEU A 436 2.30 2.75 7.45
C LEU A 436 0.99 2.56 6.68
N CYS A 437 0.02 1.83 7.23
CA CYS A 437 -1.29 1.63 6.61
C CYS A 437 -1.99 2.97 6.37
N SER A 438 -2.01 3.83 7.38
CA SER A 438 -2.64 5.15 7.32
C SER A 438 -1.94 6.07 6.31
N THR A 439 -0.61 6.11 6.34
CA THR A 439 0.18 6.93 5.40
C THR A 439 0.09 6.42 3.96
N ALA A 440 0.16 5.11 3.74
CA ALA A 440 0.04 4.49 2.42
C ALA A 440 -1.32 4.74 1.78
N LEU A 441 -2.40 4.66 2.57
CA LEU A 441 -3.74 4.92 2.07
C LEU A 441 -3.91 6.36 1.59
N ALA A 442 -3.47 7.34 2.38
CA ALA A 442 -3.54 8.75 1.99
C ALA A 442 -2.69 9.05 0.75
N SER A 443 -1.46 8.52 0.70
CA SER A 443 -0.56 8.67 -0.44
C SER A 443 -1.15 8.08 -1.71
N TYR A 444 -1.77 6.89 -1.63
CA TYR A 444 -2.37 6.23 -2.78
C TYR A 444 -3.55 7.00 -3.37
N LEU A 445 -4.44 7.52 -2.51
CA LEU A 445 -5.58 8.32 -2.96
C LEU A 445 -5.14 9.64 -3.62
N ILE A 446 -4.09 10.28 -3.08
CA ILE A 446 -3.48 11.48 -3.67
C ILE A 446 -2.86 11.15 -5.03
N SER A 447 -2.08 10.08 -5.10
CA SER A 447 -1.44 9.61 -6.35
C SER A 447 -2.50 9.30 -7.42
N LEU A 448 -3.54 8.55 -7.06
CA LEU A 448 -4.65 8.23 -7.95
C LEU A 448 -5.36 9.49 -8.47
N HIS A 449 -5.58 10.49 -7.63
CA HIS A 449 -6.13 11.79 -8.04
C HIS A 449 -5.21 12.50 -9.03
N ASN A 450 -3.95 12.72 -8.63
CA ASN A 450 -2.96 13.46 -9.41
C ASN A 450 -2.69 12.82 -10.77
N ASP A 451 -2.64 11.50 -10.85
CA ASP A 451 -2.46 10.73 -12.07
C ASP A 451 -3.50 11.06 -13.15
N PHE A 452 -4.76 11.20 -12.74
CA PHE A 452 -5.86 11.57 -13.64
C PHE A 452 -5.78 13.02 -14.05
N ILE A 453 -5.48 13.93 -13.12
CA ILE A 453 -5.36 15.36 -13.42
C ILE A 453 -4.19 15.62 -14.37
N HIS A 454 -3.03 15.01 -14.12
CA HIS A 454 -1.89 15.08 -15.01
C HIS A 454 -2.22 14.55 -16.42
N SER A 455 -3.00 13.47 -16.52
CA SER A 455 -3.42 12.93 -17.82
C SER A 455 -4.33 13.91 -18.58
N VAL A 456 -5.21 14.61 -17.86
CA VAL A 456 -6.08 15.64 -18.44
C VAL A 456 -5.28 16.87 -18.87
N ASN A 457 -4.38 17.38 -18.03
CA ASN A 457 -3.55 18.55 -18.36
C ASN A 457 -2.69 18.27 -19.61
N LYS A 458 -2.10 17.08 -19.70
CA LYS A 458 -1.36 16.63 -20.88
C LYS A 458 -2.22 16.57 -22.14
N HIS A 459 -3.51 16.21 -22.01
CA HIS A 459 -4.45 16.17 -23.12
C HIS A 459 -4.92 17.57 -23.54
N SER A 460 -5.20 18.45 -22.58
CA SER A 460 -5.66 19.83 -22.81
C SER A 460 -4.55 20.81 -23.20
N LYS A 461 -3.27 20.43 -23.02
CA LYS A 461 -2.09 21.31 -23.18
C LYS A 461 -2.13 22.54 -22.26
N GLU A 462 -2.73 22.39 -21.09
CA GLU A 462 -2.74 23.41 -20.04
C GLU A 462 -1.51 23.18 -19.15
N ASP A 463 -0.66 24.21 -19.00
CA ASP A 463 0.59 24.20 -18.23
C ASP A 463 0.40 24.72 -16.79
N ASP A 464 -0.83 25.04 -16.40
CA ASP A 464 -1.12 25.68 -15.12
C ASP A 464 -0.99 24.70 -13.95
N GLN A 465 0.11 24.84 -13.21
CA GLN A 465 0.37 24.12 -11.96
C GLN A 465 -0.50 24.66 -10.82
N TYR A 466 -1.81 24.41 -10.88
CA TYR A 466 -2.70 24.64 -9.74
C TYR A 466 -2.39 23.59 -8.65
N LEU A 467 -1.56 23.97 -7.68
CA LEU A 467 -1.08 23.10 -6.60
C LEU A 467 -1.73 23.48 -5.26
N ILE A 468 -2.12 22.48 -4.48
CA ILE A 468 -2.61 22.68 -3.10
C ILE A 468 -1.94 21.71 -2.13
N SER A 469 -1.89 22.06 -0.84
CA SER A 469 -1.41 21.13 0.18
C SER A 469 -2.52 20.20 0.69
N PRO A 470 -2.19 19.01 1.22
CA PRO A 470 -3.14 18.11 1.88
C PRO A 470 -3.92 18.77 3.04
N SER A 471 -3.40 19.84 3.62
CA SER A 471 -4.05 20.56 4.72
C SER A 471 -5.26 21.39 4.25
N GLU A 472 -5.27 21.78 2.98
CA GLU A 472 -6.27 22.65 2.32
C GLU A 472 -7.28 21.85 1.49
N VAL A 473 -7.09 20.53 1.38
CA VAL A 473 -7.98 19.65 0.62
C VAL A 473 -9.42 19.72 1.16
N ALA A 474 -10.35 19.92 0.24
CA ALA A 474 -11.78 20.00 0.45
C ALA A 474 -12.49 19.27 -0.69
N ASP A 475 -13.79 18.98 -0.53
CA ASP A 475 -14.55 18.19 -1.51
C ASP A 475 -14.50 18.74 -2.94
N LEU A 476 -14.42 20.07 -3.09
CA LEU A 476 -14.35 20.74 -4.39
C LEU A 476 -13.04 20.47 -5.14
N HIS A 477 -11.94 20.23 -4.41
CA HIS A 477 -10.61 19.99 -4.98
C HIS A 477 -10.47 18.57 -5.53
N LEU A 478 -11.38 17.65 -5.17
CA LEU A 478 -11.24 16.24 -5.46
C LEU A 478 -12.11 15.79 -6.64
N ILE A 479 -11.66 14.72 -7.29
CA ILE A 479 -12.48 13.96 -8.23
C ILE A 479 -13.60 13.29 -7.42
N SER A 480 -14.82 13.78 -7.59
CA SER A 480 -15.99 13.34 -6.83
C SER A 480 -17.19 13.21 -7.76
N TYR A 481 -17.82 12.03 -7.72
CA TYR A 481 -19.02 11.69 -8.49
C TYR A 481 -19.75 10.51 -7.84
N GLU A 482 -21.01 10.31 -8.22
CA GLU A 482 -21.83 9.15 -7.90
C GLU A 482 -22.25 8.40 -9.17
N VAL A 483 -22.08 7.07 -9.17
CA VAL A 483 -22.33 6.27 -10.37
C VAL A 483 -23.79 6.38 -10.84
N GLU A 484 -24.75 6.12 -9.96
CA GLU A 484 -26.18 6.08 -10.33
C GLU A 484 -26.75 7.47 -10.63
N ARG A 485 -26.22 8.54 -10.00
CA ARG A 485 -26.75 9.90 -10.17
C ARG A 485 -26.05 10.70 -11.26
N ASP A 486 -24.75 10.47 -11.47
CA ASP A 486 -23.94 11.30 -12.35
C ASP A 486 -23.49 10.52 -13.60
N LEU A 487 -22.85 9.36 -13.43
CA LEU A 487 -22.28 8.60 -14.56
C LEU A 487 -23.35 7.91 -15.42
N ILE A 488 -24.30 7.19 -14.82
CA ILE A 488 -25.31 6.45 -15.58
C ILE A 488 -26.14 7.39 -16.45
N PRO A 489 -26.69 8.52 -15.95
CA PRO A 489 -27.41 9.46 -16.80
C PRO A 489 -26.55 10.07 -17.91
N LEU A 490 -25.28 10.37 -17.63
CA LEU A 490 -24.32 10.85 -18.62
C LEU A 490 -24.14 9.83 -19.75
N ILE A 491 -23.89 8.56 -19.43
CA ILE A 491 -23.73 7.49 -20.43
C ILE A 491 -25.02 7.32 -21.24
N LEU A 492 -26.18 7.30 -20.58
CA LEU A 492 -27.49 7.14 -21.23
C LEU A 492 -27.80 8.27 -22.23
N SER A 493 -27.48 9.52 -21.87
CA SER A 493 -27.69 10.68 -22.75
C SER A 493 -26.82 10.68 -24.01
N ASN A 494 -25.77 9.86 -24.05
CA ASN A 494 -24.89 9.69 -25.20
C ASN A 494 -25.04 8.31 -25.86
N CYS A 495 -26.08 7.55 -25.49
CA CYS A 495 -26.49 6.33 -26.17
C CYS A 495 -27.50 6.68 -27.27
N GLN A 496 -27.08 6.56 -28.53
CA GLN A 496 -27.91 6.85 -29.68
C GLN A 496 -28.57 5.56 -30.20
N TYR A 497 -29.81 5.69 -30.66
CA TYR A 497 -30.55 4.59 -31.29
C TYR A 497 -30.74 4.94 -32.77
N SER A 498 -30.16 4.12 -33.65
CA SER A 498 -30.38 4.22 -35.10
C SER A 498 -31.33 3.12 -35.55
N MET A 499 -32.17 3.43 -36.54
CA MET A 499 -32.98 2.43 -37.24
C MET A 499 -32.52 2.33 -38.69
N GLU A 500 -32.01 1.18 -39.09
CA GLU A 500 -31.74 0.91 -40.50
C GLU A 500 -33.03 0.50 -41.22
N LYS A 501 -33.11 0.76 -42.54
CA LYS A 501 -34.19 0.27 -43.40
C LYS A 501 -34.15 -1.26 -43.42
N GLY A 502 -34.96 -1.89 -42.56
CA GLY A 502 -34.89 -3.32 -42.27
C GLY A 502 -35.37 -3.69 -40.86
N GLY A 503 -35.55 -2.71 -39.96
CA GLY A 503 -36.25 -2.89 -38.69
C GLY A 503 -35.36 -3.23 -37.49
N GLU A 504 -34.04 -3.20 -37.61
CA GLU A 504 -33.13 -3.35 -36.48
C GLU A 504 -32.80 -1.99 -35.86
N THR A 505 -33.10 -1.85 -34.57
CA THR A 505 -32.65 -0.73 -33.73
C THR A 505 -31.23 -1.03 -33.23
N LEU A 506 -30.22 -0.37 -33.76
CA LEU A 506 -28.85 -0.48 -33.28
C LEU A 506 -28.60 0.56 -32.19
N GLN A 507 -27.98 0.11 -31.09
CA GLN A 507 -27.51 0.99 -30.03
C GLN A 507 -26.06 1.36 -30.34
N ASP A 508 -25.76 2.65 -30.36
CA ASP A 508 -24.40 3.14 -30.54
C ASP A 508 -24.01 4.16 -29.46
N PHE A 509 -22.77 4.10 -29.01
CA PHE A 509 -22.22 5.00 -28.01
C PHE A 509 -21.26 5.99 -28.65
N ASP A 510 -21.53 7.27 -28.46
CA ASP A 510 -20.64 8.37 -28.82
C ASP A 510 -19.54 8.49 -27.76
N LEU A 511 -18.48 7.70 -27.93
CA LEU A 511 -17.40 7.58 -26.95
C LEU A 511 -16.62 8.89 -26.77
N GLU A 512 -16.45 9.66 -27.84
CA GLU A 512 -15.73 10.95 -27.79
C GLU A 512 -16.51 11.96 -26.96
N LYS A 513 -17.82 12.07 -27.17
CA LYS A 513 -18.68 12.96 -26.39
C LYS A 513 -18.77 12.53 -24.93
N ILE A 514 -18.80 11.23 -24.64
CA ILE A 514 -18.73 10.72 -23.27
C ILE A 514 -17.41 11.12 -22.61
N GLN A 515 -16.28 10.94 -23.30
CA GLN A 515 -14.96 11.34 -22.79
C GLN A 515 -14.94 12.85 -22.46
N GLN A 516 -15.41 13.70 -23.38
CA GLN A 516 -15.44 15.15 -23.18
C GLN A 516 -16.32 15.55 -21.98
N GLN A 517 -17.49 14.93 -21.81
CA GLN A 517 -18.37 15.23 -20.69
C GLN A 517 -17.78 14.78 -19.35
N ILE A 518 -17.08 13.64 -19.30
CA ILE A 518 -16.39 13.19 -18.08
C ILE A 518 -15.26 14.16 -17.71
N ILE A 519 -14.44 14.56 -18.69
CA ILE A 519 -13.35 15.52 -18.47
C ILE A 519 -13.93 16.83 -17.94
N SER A 520 -14.87 17.42 -18.67
CA SER A 520 -15.44 18.72 -18.34
C SER A 520 -16.16 18.76 -16.98
N LYS A 521 -16.88 17.69 -16.61
CA LYS A 521 -17.68 17.68 -15.38
C LYS A 521 -16.91 17.26 -14.12
N PHE A 522 -15.97 16.32 -14.24
CA PHE A 522 -15.38 15.66 -13.07
C PHE A 522 -13.88 15.86 -12.91
N LEU A 523 -13.15 16.10 -14.00
CA LEU A 523 -11.69 16.08 -13.98
C LEU A 523 -11.05 17.46 -14.22
N GLN A 524 -11.64 18.29 -15.07
CA GLN A 524 -11.09 19.60 -15.43
C GLN A 524 -11.16 20.58 -14.24
N GLY A 525 -10.13 21.43 -14.10
CA GLY A 525 -10.06 22.48 -13.07
C GLY A 525 -9.73 21.98 -11.66
N LYS A 526 -9.38 20.69 -11.49
CA LYS A 526 -8.96 20.13 -10.21
C LYS A 526 -7.46 20.38 -9.99
N PRO A 527 -7.03 20.72 -8.75
CA PRO A 527 -5.62 20.93 -8.45
C PRO A 527 -4.85 19.62 -8.37
N LEU A 528 -3.53 19.71 -8.52
CA LEU A 528 -2.58 18.71 -8.08
C LEU A 528 -2.35 18.87 -6.57
N ILE A 529 -2.36 17.76 -5.83
CA ILE A 529 -2.18 17.74 -4.38
C ILE A 529 -0.73 17.37 -4.08
N THR A 530 -0.03 18.21 -3.33
CA THR A 530 1.36 17.91 -2.93
C THR A 530 1.40 16.79 -1.89
N LEU A 531 2.50 16.04 -1.85
CA LEU A 531 2.74 15.06 -0.77
C LEU A 531 3.32 15.72 0.50
N THR A 532 3.77 16.98 0.38
CA THR A 532 4.26 17.80 1.48
C THR A 532 3.08 18.29 2.32
N GLY A 533 3.06 17.93 3.60
CA GLY A 533 1.96 18.30 4.51
C GLY A 533 0.93 17.20 4.77
N ILE A 534 1.15 15.97 4.30
CA ILE A 534 0.38 14.81 4.78
C ILE A 534 0.59 14.71 6.30
N PRO A 535 -0.49 14.67 7.12
CA PRO A 535 -0.36 14.59 8.57
C PRO A 535 0.49 13.38 8.94
N THR A 536 1.53 13.58 9.74
CA THR A 536 2.45 12.52 10.16
C THR A 536 2.70 12.63 11.66
N LEU A 537 2.54 11.53 12.38
CA LEU A 537 2.81 11.42 13.81
C LEU A 537 4.27 10.99 14.01
N VAL A 538 5.05 11.86 14.66
CA VAL A 538 6.42 11.59 15.10
C VAL A 538 6.45 11.74 16.61
N TYR A 539 6.66 10.64 17.32
CA TYR A 539 6.81 10.68 18.78
C TYR A 539 8.11 11.39 19.18
N ARG A 540 8.20 11.83 20.44
CA ARG A 540 9.41 12.52 20.95
C ARG A 540 10.67 11.67 20.85
N HIS A 541 10.55 10.40 21.24
CA HIS A 541 11.63 9.41 21.21
C HIS A 541 12.08 9.02 19.79
N ASP A 542 11.33 9.46 18.79
CA ASP A 542 11.48 9.16 17.38
C ASP A 542 12.07 10.33 16.57
N ARG A 543 12.37 11.46 17.23
CA ARG A 543 12.98 12.64 16.60
C ARG A 543 14.45 12.38 16.25
N ASN A 544 14.88 12.88 15.08
CA ASN A 544 16.28 12.84 14.70
C ASN A 544 17.09 13.91 15.45
N TYR A 545 17.52 13.59 16.66
CA TYR A 545 18.33 14.48 17.49
C TYR A 545 19.64 14.91 16.81
N GLU A 546 20.24 14.09 15.93
CA GLU A 546 21.47 14.50 15.23
C GLU A 546 21.25 15.70 14.32
N GLN A 547 20.16 15.68 13.55
CA GLN A 547 19.85 16.80 12.67
C GLN A 547 19.44 18.01 13.50
N LEU A 548 18.66 17.81 14.56
CA LEU A 548 18.28 18.88 15.48
C LEU A 548 19.52 19.52 16.14
N PHE A 549 20.51 18.74 16.54
CA PHE A 549 21.79 19.25 17.07
C PHE A 549 22.56 20.04 16.01
N ASN A 550 22.59 19.57 14.77
CA ASN A 550 23.22 20.32 13.68
C ASN A 550 22.49 21.63 13.38
N ASP A 551 21.16 21.64 13.36
CA ASP A 551 20.36 22.84 13.15
C ASP A 551 20.55 23.86 14.28
N VAL A 552 20.70 23.42 15.53
CA VAL A 552 21.06 24.27 16.68
C VAL A 552 22.49 24.80 16.54
N ARG A 553 23.49 23.94 16.28
CA ARG A 553 24.90 24.35 16.10
C ARG A 553 25.09 25.34 14.95
N ASN A 554 24.28 25.23 13.89
CA ASN A 554 24.31 26.16 12.76
C ASN A 554 23.74 27.55 13.10
N LYS A 555 22.90 27.65 14.15
CA LYS A 555 22.22 28.90 14.54
C LYS A 555 22.81 29.56 15.78
N MET A 556 23.48 28.79 16.64
CA MET A 556 24.11 29.28 17.86
C MET A 556 25.29 28.41 18.29
N ASP A 557 26.24 29.06 18.97
CA ASP A 557 27.39 28.38 19.56
C ASP A 557 26.95 27.43 20.69
N GLN A 558 27.56 26.24 20.72
CA GLN A 558 27.34 25.24 21.75
C GLN A 558 28.67 24.88 22.42
N SER A 559 28.65 24.75 23.75
CA SER A 559 29.83 24.49 24.58
C SER A 559 29.51 23.44 25.65
N ALA A 560 30.57 22.78 26.14
CA ALA A 560 30.45 21.78 27.19
C ALA A 560 29.92 22.38 28.51
N LEU A 561 29.19 21.56 29.28
CA LEU A 561 28.77 21.95 30.62
C LEU A 561 29.97 21.97 31.58
N PRO A 562 30.14 23.02 32.40
CA PRO A 562 31.16 23.01 33.44
C PRO A 562 30.91 21.87 34.44
N THR A 563 31.97 21.15 34.84
CA THR A 563 31.89 20.00 35.76
C THR A 563 31.20 20.35 37.08
N SER A 564 31.38 21.58 37.58
CA SER A 564 30.70 22.08 38.78
C SER A 564 29.18 22.16 38.60
N VAL A 565 28.69 22.57 37.43
CA VAL A 565 27.27 22.63 37.09
C VAL A 565 26.71 21.23 36.88
N MET A 566 27.44 20.34 36.19
CA MET A 566 27.05 18.93 36.03
C MET A 566 26.82 18.24 37.37
N ASN A 567 27.72 18.45 38.35
CA ASN A 567 27.62 17.88 39.69
C ASN A 567 26.43 18.44 40.48
N ILE A 568 26.11 19.72 40.31
CA ILE A 568 24.93 20.34 40.95
C ILE A 568 23.64 19.77 40.37
N ILE A 569 23.49 19.74 39.05
CA ILE A 569 22.32 19.18 38.37
C ILE A 569 22.15 17.71 38.77
N SER A 570 23.26 16.97 38.78
CA SER A 570 23.33 15.58 39.22
C SER A 570 23.00 15.36 40.69
N GLY A 571 23.24 16.36 41.54
CA GLY A 571 22.96 16.34 42.97
C GLY A 571 21.51 16.67 43.27
N GLU A 572 20.94 17.65 42.56
CA GLU A 572 19.56 18.10 42.73
C GLU A 572 18.58 17.11 42.09
N LEU A 573 18.80 16.64 40.85
CA LEU A 573 17.87 15.76 40.13
C LEU A 573 18.10 14.26 40.43
N GLN A 574 17.69 13.80 41.61
CA GLN A 574 17.81 12.38 42.01
C GLN A 574 16.63 11.50 41.60
N SER A 575 15.43 12.06 41.44
CA SER A 575 14.23 11.30 41.09
C SER A 575 14.15 11.02 39.59
N TYR A 576 13.67 9.83 39.21
CA TYR A 576 13.38 9.50 37.81
C TYR A 576 12.40 10.50 37.17
N SER A 577 11.38 10.95 37.93
CA SER A 577 10.40 11.92 37.45
C SER A 577 11.05 13.27 37.15
N ASP A 578 11.86 13.78 38.08
CA ASP A 578 12.51 15.08 37.94
C ASP A 578 13.50 15.09 36.75
N VAL A 579 14.22 13.98 36.53
CA VAL A 579 15.11 13.82 35.37
C VAL A 579 14.32 13.77 34.06
N CYS A 580 13.17 13.09 34.03
CA CYS A 580 12.29 13.06 32.85
C CYS A 580 11.66 14.43 32.55
N ASP A 581 11.26 15.17 33.57
CA ASP A 581 10.73 16.52 33.43
C ASP A 581 11.81 17.47 32.91
N ALA A 582 13.01 17.43 33.49
CA ALA A 582 14.16 18.21 33.04
C ALA A 582 14.56 17.88 31.59
N LEU A 583 14.61 16.59 31.24
CA LEU A 583 14.90 16.17 29.88
C LEU A 583 13.82 16.66 28.92
N SER A 584 12.55 16.55 29.28
CA SER A 584 11.43 17.01 28.45
C SER A 584 11.49 18.51 28.17
N VAL A 585 11.79 19.32 29.19
CA VAL A 585 11.97 20.77 29.04
C VAL A 585 13.14 21.06 28.11
N THR A 586 14.27 20.38 28.30
CA THR A 586 15.47 20.54 27.45
C THR A 586 15.19 20.16 25.99
N GLU A 587 14.47 19.06 25.74
CA GLU A 587 14.06 18.63 24.39
C GLU A 587 13.12 19.63 23.72
N ILE A 588 12.20 20.24 24.48
CA ILE A 588 11.33 21.30 23.98
C ILE A 588 12.16 22.51 23.59
N THR A 589 13.04 22.97 24.48
CA THR A 589 13.93 24.11 24.22
C THR A 589 14.79 23.88 22.98
N LEU A 590 15.43 22.71 22.87
CA LEU A 590 16.19 22.31 21.68
C LEU A 590 15.36 22.39 20.39
N GLY A 591 14.09 21.96 20.43
CA GLY A 591 13.18 22.05 19.30
C GLY A 591 12.91 23.49 18.84
N PHE A 592 12.73 24.42 19.78
CA PHE A 592 12.54 25.85 19.47
C PHE A 592 13.83 26.51 18.97
N LEU A 593 14.97 26.22 19.61
CA LEU A 593 16.26 26.75 19.20
C LEU A 593 16.65 26.28 17.79
N ALA A 594 16.35 25.03 17.44
CA ALA A 594 16.56 24.51 16.09
C ALA A 594 15.74 25.29 15.03
N MET A 595 14.62 25.91 15.40
CA MET A 595 13.76 26.68 14.50
C MET A 595 14.12 28.16 14.47
N ALA A 596 14.30 28.80 15.62
CA ALA A 596 14.46 30.25 15.72
C ALA A 596 15.90 30.73 15.93
N GLY A 597 16.77 29.92 16.55
CA GLY A 597 18.01 30.42 17.15
C GLY A 597 17.73 31.36 18.33
N GLU A 598 18.77 31.79 19.05
CA GLU A 598 18.71 32.81 20.12
C GLU A 598 20.13 33.22 20.56
N ASN A 599 20.25 34.16 21.50
CA ASN A 599 21.53 34.49 22.13
C ASN A 599 22.05 33.34 23.02
N ALA A 600 23.23 32.81 22.69
CA ALA A 600 23.87 31.68 23.37
C ALA A 600 24.17 31.94 24.87
N GLU A 601 24.39 33.20 25.26
CA GLU A 601 24.65 33.62 26.65
C GLU A 601 23.38 33.91 27.45
N MET A 602 22.18 33.72 26.88
CA MET A 602 20.94 33.83 27.63
C MET A 602 20.82 32.67 28.64
N LEU A 603 20.32 32.95 29.85
CA LEU A 603 20.02 31.91 30.82
C LEU A 603 18.90 31.00 30.31
N LEU A 604 19.07 29.69 30.50
CA LEU A 604 18.09 28.70 30.07
C LEU A 604 16.74 28.91 30.76
N THR A 605 16.75 29.26 32.05
CA THR A 605 15.53 29.56 32.81
C THR A 605 14.81 30.79 32.27
N ASP A 606 15.54 31.83 31.91
CA ASP A 606 14.94 33.06 31.38
C ASP A 606 14.28 32.81 30.03
N TYR A 607 14.88 31.95 29.19
CA TYR A 607 14.28 31.54 27.93
C TYR A 607 13.01 30.73 28.14
N ILE A 608 13.01 29.79 29.08
CA ILE A 608 11.83 28.96 29.39
C ILE A 608 10.69 29.81 29.96
N GLU A 609 10.98 30.71 30.89
CA GLU A 609 9.99 31.52 31.59
C GLU A 609 9.47 32.67 30.72
N ASN A 610 10.36 33.44 30.08
CA ASN A 610 9.99 34.70 29.44
C ASN A 610 9.76 34.57 27.92
N VAL A 611 10.41 33.62 27.25
CA VAL A 611 10.28 33.44 25.78
C VAL A 611 9.29 32.33 25.46
N LEU A 612 9.49 31.14 26.02
CA LEU A 612 8.59 30.00 25.81
C LEU A 612 7.31 30.08 26.65
N GLN A 613 7.26 30.97 27.65
CA GLN A 613 6.12 31.15 28.56
C GLN A 613 5.69 29.84 29.26
N MET A 614 6.67 29.01 29.60
CA MET A 614 6.48 27.69 30.21
C MET A 614 6.71 27.66 31.73
N GLY A 615 6.94 28.81 32.37
CA GLY A 615 7.26 28.91 33.80
C GLY A 615 6.25 28.21 34.71
N ASP A 616 4.94 28.46 34.49
CA ASP A 616 3.86 27.91 35.32
C ASP A 616 3.63 26.40 35.11
N GLN A 617 4.08 25.86 33.98
CA GLN A 617 3.92 24.44 33.61
C GLN A 617 5.15 23.60 33.96
N THR A 618 6.26 24.25 34.32
CA THR A 618 7.53 23.58 34.58
C THR A 618 7.72 23.37 36.07
N ASN A 619 8.16 22.16 36.47
CA ASN A 619 8.43 21.84 37.86
C ASN A 619 9.45 22.85 38.46
N PRO A 620 9.12 23.59 39.53
CA PRO A 620 10.01 24.60 40.12
C PRO A 620 11.36 24.03 40.57
N HIS A 621 11.39 22.75 40.94
CA HIS A 621 12.61 22.04 41.29
C HIS A 621 13.53 21.86 40.08
N VAL A 622 12.96 21.54 38.91
CA VAL A 622 13.70 21.44 37.64
C VAL A 622 14.23 22.81 37.23
N LEU A 623 13.41 23.87 37.29
CA LEU A 623 13.87 25.22 36.98
C LEU A 623 15.04 25.63 37.87
N ARG A 624 14.96 25.34 39.17
CA ARG A 624 16.05 25.60 40.13
C ARG A 624 17.35 24.90 39.74
N ALA A 625 17.29 23.62 39.36
CA ALA A 625 18.46 22.86 38.93
C ALA A 625 19.11 23.42 37.67
N LEU A 626 18.32 23.99 36.77
CA LEU A 626 18.77 24.54 35.49
C LEU A 626 19.19 26.02 35.54
N ARG A 627 19.07 26.71 36.69
CA ARG A 627 19.36 28.16 36.85
C ARG A 627 20.78 28.58 36.44
N ARG A 628 21.74 27.66 36.47
CA ARG A 628 23.14 27.92 36.12
C ARG A 628 23.47 27.56 34.67
N CYS A 629 22.49 27.10 33.90
CA CYS A 629 22.65 26.76 32.49
C CYS A 629 22.35 27.97 31.60
N HIS A 630 23.12 28.09 30.52
CA HIS A 630 22.88 29.03 29.44
C HIS A 630 22.44 28.26 28.19
N LEU A 631 21.90 28.95 27.19
CA LEU A 631 21.46 28.31 25.93
C LEU A 631 22.61 27.62 25.17
N LYS A 632 23.85 28.09 25.31
CA LYS A 632 25.04 27.42 24.79
C LYS A 632 25.31 26.02 25.38
N HIS A 633 24.67 25.66 26.50
CA HIS A 633 24.86 24.37 27.15
C HIS A 633 23.79 23.33 26.79
N ASN A 634 22.84 23.64 25.90
CA ASN A 634 21.62 22.85 25.73
C ASN A 634 21.86 21.42 25.23
N ILE A 635 22.77 21.24 24.27
CA ILE A 635 23.11 19.90 23.75
C ILE A 635 23.82 19.06 24.83
N ALA A 636 24.79 19.65 25.54
CA ALA A 636 25.48 18.98 26.64
C ALA A 636 24.53 18.62 27.79
N LEU A 637 23.53 19.47 28.05
CA LEU A 637 22.49 19.22 29.05
C LEU A 637 21.59 18.06 28.64
N TRP A 638 21.20 17.98 27.37
CA TRP A 638 20.46 16.84 26.86
C TRP A 638 21.26 15.54 27.02
N GLN A 639 22.55 15.53 26.68
CA GLN A 639 23.42 14.36 26.80
C GLN A 639 23.52 13.88 28.26
N LEU A 640 23.73 14.81 29.19
CA LEU A 640 23.74 14.53 30.64
C LEU A 640 22.41 13.94 31.11
N LEU A 641 21.29 14.63 30.86
CA LEU A 641 19.96 14.22 31.35
C LEU A 641 19.48 12.90 30.72
N SER A 642 19.77 12.68 29.43
CA SER A 642 19.45 11.44 28.71
C SER A 642 20.22 10.25 29.29
N THR A 643 21.52 10.44 29.58
CA THR A 643 22.35 9.45 30.26
C THR A 643 21.81 9.16 31.66
N ARG A 644 21.48 10.21 32.44
CA ARG A 644 20.91 10.06 33.79
C ARG A 644 19.57 9.34 33.81
N LYS A 645 18.68 9.63 32.87
CA LYS A 645 17.41 8.91 32.73
C LYS A 645 17.64 7.41 32.61
N SER A 646 18.63 7.02 31.81
CA SER A 646 18.98 5.63 31.56
C SER A 646 19.66 4.97 32.77
N GLU A 647 20.50 5.71 33.49
CA GLU A 647 21.08 5.25 34.77
C GLU A 647 19.99 4.99 35.82
N GLN A 648 19.01 5.89 35.92
CA GLN A 648 17.87 5.73 36.84
C GLN A 648 16.98 4.55 36.46
N LEU A 649 16.74 4.30 35.16
CA LEU A 649 16.02 3.11 34.70
C LEU A 649 16.75 1.82 35.11
N LEU A 650 18.08 1.80 34.98
CA LEU A 650 18.90 0.68 35.41
C LEU A 650 18.78 0.45 36.93
N CYS A 651 18.78 1.53 37.74
CA CYS A 651 18.52 1.45 39.19
C CYS A 651 17.14 0.86 39.51
N LEU A 652 16.13 1.17 38.71
CA LEU A 652 14.76 0.63 38.82
C LEU A 652 14.62 -0.79 38.25
N ARG A 653 15.73 -1.45 37.88
CA ARG A 653 15.76 -2.78 37.24
C ARG A 653 14.96 -2.85 35.93
N ARG A 654 14.85 -1.73 35.22
CA ARG A 654 14.25 -1.67 33.87
C ARG A 654 15.37 -1.59 32.82
N ASP A 655 15.13 -2.13 31.62
CA ASP A 655 16.10 -2.05 30.53
C ASP A 655 16.10 -0.61 29.94
N PRO A 656 17.20 0.16 30.07
CA PRO A 656 17.26 1.52 29.52
C PRO A 656 17.27 1.55 27.98
N PHE A 657 17.61 0.43 27.34
CA PHE A 657 17.74 0.33 25.89
C PHE A 657 16.70 -0.60 25.26
N ALA A 658 15.51 -0.70 25.86
CA ALA A 658 14.42 -1.58 25.40
C ALA A 658 14.16 -1.46 23.89
N ASP A 659 14.24 -0.25 23.35
CA ASP A 659 13.90 0.10 21.96
C ASP A 659 14.99 -0.21 20.91
N ILE A 660 16.15 -0.74 21.32
CA ILE A 660 17.28 -1.07 20.42
C ILE A 660 17.19 -2.53 19.97
N SER A 661 17.69 -2.83 18.75
CA SER A 661 17.74 -4.21 18.24
C SER A 661 18.42 -5.16 19.23
N ALA A 662 17.91 -6.39 19.33
CA ALA A 662 18.51 -7.45 20.14
C ALA A 662 19.96 -7.74 19.73
N ASP A 663 20.34 -7.43 18.49
CA ASP A 663 21.69 -7.64 17.96
C ASP A 663 22.78 -6.84 18.69
N TYR A 664 22.42 -5.72 19.36
CA TYR A 664 23.33 -4.87 20.15
C TYR A 664 23.29 -5.14 21.67
N LYS A 665 22.58 -6.19 22.07
CA LYS A 665 22.33 -6.55 23.48
C LYS A 665 22.98 -7.88 23.88
N ALA A 666 24.05 -8.28 23.19
CA ALA A 666 24.82 -9.45 23.60
C ALA A 666 25.51 -9.20 24.94
N GLU A 667 25.46 -10.20 25.83
CA GLU A 667 26.11 -10.14 27.14
C GLU A 667 27.64 -10.24 27.00
N LEU A 668 28.36 -9.61 27.94
CA LEU A 668 29.83 -9.68 27.98
C LEU A 668 30.27 -11.05 28.51
N SER A 669 31.20 -11.70 27.82
CA SER A 669 31.89 -12.88 28.36
C SER A 669 32.77 -12.48 29.55
N PRO A 670 33.09 -13.40 30.48
CA PRO A 670 33.90 -13.06 31.66
C PRO A 670 35.31 -12.55 31.30
N GLU A 671 35.87 -12.99 30.17
CA GLU A 671 37.17 -12.55 29.67
C GLU A 671 37.10 -11.10 29.16
N ILE A 672 36.08 -10.79 28.34
CA ILE A 672 35.85 -9.45 27.81
C ILE A 672 35.48 -8.47 28.93
N ALA A 673 34.69 -8.90 29.91
CA ALA A 673 34.34 -8.11 31.08
C ALA A 673 35.58 -7.72 31.92
N LYS A 674 36.56 -8.62 32.03
CA LYS A 674 37.83 -8.32 32.71
C LYS A 674 38.66 -7.27 31.97
N LEU A 675 38.74 -7.37 30.64
CA LEU A 675 39.39 -6.36 29.79
C LEU A 675 38.72 -4.99 29.95
N LEU A 676 37.38 -4.96 29.88
CA LEU A 676 36.60 -3.74 30.09
C LEU A 676 36.84 -3.14 31.48
N SER A 677 36.84 -3.95 32.54
CA SER A 677 37.07 -3.46 33.91
C SER A 677 38.44 -2.79 34.07
N THR A 678 39.46 -3.30 33.39
CA THR A 678 40.83 -2.76 33.43
C THR A 678 40.88 -1.36 32.82
N PHE A 679 40.16 -1.16 31.70
CA PHE A 679 39.99 0.14 31.06
C PHE A 679 39.19 1.11 31.95
N LEU A 680 38.02 0.68 32.43
CA LEU A 680 37.12 1.53 33.23
C LEU A 680 37.75 2.04 34.54
N VAL A 681 38.74 1.32 35.08
CA VAL A 681 39.45 1.75 36.28
C VAL A 681 40.24 3.04 36.04
N HIS A 682 40.88 3.14 34.89
CA HIS A 682 41.81 4.21 34.53
C HIS A 682 41.17 5.31 33.68
N SER A 683 39.92 5.10 33.23
CA SER A 683 39.27 5.99 32.27
C SER A 683 38.44 7.10 32.89
N ARG A 684 38.17 8.13 32.08
CA ARG A 684 37.21 9.20 32.39
C ARG A 684 35.76 8.69 32.30
N LEU A 685 35.35 7.96 33.35
CA LEU A 685 34.10 7.18 33.37
C LEU A 685 32.83 8.00 33.04
N GLU A 686 32.72 9.23 33.54
CA GLU A 686 31.55 10.10 33.29
C GLU A 686 31.43 10.47 31.81
N THR A 687 32.53 10.91 31.19
CA THR A 687 32.57 11.31 29.78
C THR A 687 32.41 10.09 28.87
N PHE A 688 33.06 8.96 29.19
CA PHE A 688 32.91 7.71 28.44
C PHE A 688 31.44 7.23 28.43
N LEU A 689 30.78 7.27 29.60
CA LEU A 689 29.37 6.87 29.71
C LEU A 689 28.44 7.75 28.87
N GLN A 690 28.66 9.06 28.87
CA GLN A 690 27.83 10.01 28.13
C GLN A 690 28.03 9.88 26.61
N GLU A 691 29.27 9.73 26.14
CA GLU A 691 29.55 9.55 24.70
C GLU A 691 29.03 8.21 24.18
N LEU A 692 29.25 7.13 24.94
CA LEU A 692 28.71 5.82 24.58
C LEU A 692 27.18 5.82 24.62
N HIS A 693 26.57 6.48 25.61
CA HIS A 693 25.11 6.64 25.69
C HIS A 693 24.56 7.34 24.46
N GLU A 694 25.18 8.47 24.10
CA GLU A 694 24.77 9.27 22.95
C GLU A 694 24.86 8.46 21.66
N MET A 695 25.97 7.74 21.42
CA MET A 695 26.11 6.89 20.24
C MET A 695 25.02 5.80 20.20
N ILE A 696 24.75 5.14 21.32
CA ILE A 696 23.72 4.09 21.41
C ILE A 696 22.34 4.67 21.07
N VAL A 697 21.98 5.82 21.64
CA VAL A 697 20.66 6.44 21.44
C VAL A 697 20.50 7.04 20.04
N LEU A 698 21.54 7.65 19.48
CA LEU A 698 21.45 8.37 18.20
C LEU A 698 21.69 7.48 16.97
N LYS A 699 22.62 6.52 17.06
CA LYS A 699 23.02 5.66 15.94
C LYS A 699 22.34 4.29 15.98
N LEU A 700 22.39 3.61 17.13
CA LEU A 700 21.97 2.20 17.22
C LEU A 700 20.46 2.00 17.37
N ARG A 701 19.73 3.05 17.76
CA ARG A 701 18.25 3.05 17.86
C ARG A 701 17.53 3.13 16.50
N ARG A 702 18.25 3.35 15.39
CA ARG A 702 17.66 3.54 14.06
C ARG A 702 17.14 2.23 13.48
N VAL A 703 16.07 2.31 12.68
CA VAL A 703 15.42 1.15 12.04
C VAL A 703 16.37 0.35 11.13
N ARG A 704 17.35 1.02 10.50
CA ARG A 704 18.41 0.39 9.67
C ARG A 704 19.79 0.37 10.35
N ALA A 705 19.85 0.52 11.68
CA ALA A 705 21.13 0.59 12.39
C ALA A 705 22.02 -0.60 12.07
N VAL A 706 21.46 -1.82 11.97
CA VAL A 706 22.20 -3.07 11.72
C VAL A 706 22.87 -3.09 10.34
N ASP A 707 22.32 -2.38 9.36
CA ASP A 707 22.88 -2.30 8.00
C ASP A 707 24.06 -1.32 7.91
N GLU A 708 24.00 -0.22 8.68
CA GLU A 708 25.02 0.84 8.71
C GLU A 708 26.13 0.58 9.74
N PHE A 709 25.76 0.06 10.90
CA PHE A 709 26.62 -0.26 12.03
C PHE A 709 26.56 -1.76 12.29
N LYS A 710 27.39 -2.53 11.60
CA LYS A 710 27.32 -4.00 11.73
C LYS A 710 27.66 -4.41 13.17
N PRO A 711 26.82 -5.23 13.84
CA PRO A 711 27.07 -5.68 15.21
C PRO A 711 28.41 -6.40 15.41
N THR A 712 28.99 -6.94 14.33
CA THR A 712 30.29 -7.62 14.30
C THR A 712 31.49 -6.69 14.30
N TRP A 713 31.32 -5.38 14.11
CA TRP A 713 32.43 -4.42 14.13
C TRP A 713 32.89 -4.14 15.56
N SER A 714 34.15 -3.72 15.69
CA SER A 714 34.68 -3.30 16.98
C SER A 714 33.95 -2.03 17.46
N LEU A 715 33.57 -2.00 18.73
CA LEU A 715 32.99 -0.82 19.38
C LEU A 715 34.01 0.34 19.36
N LYS A 716 35.30 0.02 19.49
CA LYS A 716 36.42 0.96 19.41
C LYS A 716 36.42 1.72 18.08
N GLU A 717 36.52 0.97 16.98
CA GLU A 717 36.57 1.50 15.61
C GLU A 717 35.30 2.27 15.21
N SER A 718 34.18 1.96 15.86
CA SER A 718 32.91 2.65 15.61
C SER A 718 32.75 3.93 16.42
N LEU A 719 33.33 3.98 17.63
CA LEU A 719 33.21 5.11 18.56
C LEU A 719 34.26 6.20 18.28
N ILE A 720 35.47 5.86 17.85
CA ILE A 720 36.54 6.85 17.59
C ILE A 720 36.16 7.86 16.50
N PRO A 721 35.69 7.47 15.30
CA PRO A 721 35.29 8.44 14.28
C PRO A 721 34.17 9.37 14.76
N TYR A 722 33.33 8.88 15.67
CA TYR A 722 32.26 9.65 16.29
C TYR A 722 32.79 10.67 17.30
N LEU A 723 33.84 10.33 18.06
CA LEU A 723 34.52 11.21 19.01
C LEU A 723 35.39 12.26 18.30
N ASP A 724 36.09 11.86 17.23
CA ASP A 724 36.93 12.74 16.42
C ASP A 724 36.10 13.85 15.76
N ALA A 725 34.90 13.54 15.29
CA ALA A 725 33.96 14.53 14.74
C ALA A 725 33.50 15.60 15.76
N LYS A 726 33.75 15.37 17.06
CA LYS A 726 33.42 16.29 18.16
C LYS A 726 34.66 16.91 18.82
N ASP A 727 35.87 16.63 18.33
CA ASP A 727 37.14 17.02 18.96
C ASP A 727 37.19 16.59 20.46
N SER A 728 36.68 15.40 20.77
CA SER A 728 36.59 14.93 22.16
C SER A 728 37.96 14.49 22.71
N GLU A 729 38.31 14.96 23.91
CA GLU A 729 39.54 14.57 24.63
C GLU A 729 39.62 13.06 24.95
N LEU A 730 38.52 12.32 24.79
CA LEU A 730 38.43 10.89 25.06
C LEU A 730 38.92 10.03 23.87
N ALA A 731 38.98 10.58 22.65
CA ALA A 731 39.44 9.87 21.46
C ALA A 731 40.84 9.25 21.59
N PRO A 732 41.90 10.00 22.03
CA PRO A 732 43.24 9.42 22.17
C PRO A 732 43.31 8.36 23.28
N GLU A 733 42.61 8.55 24.39
CA GLU A 733 42.53 7.59 25.50
C GLU A 733 41.87 6.27 25.06
N LEU A 734 40.81 6.36 24.25
CA LEU A 734 40.11 5.20 23.69
C LEU A 734 40.96 4.45 22.66
N GLN A 735 41.72 5.18 21.84
CA GLN A 735 42.60 4.60 20.83
C GLN A 735 43.71 3.73 21.44
N GLU A 736 44.28 4.16 22.57
CA GLU A 736 45.40 3.45 23.21
C GLU A 736 44.97 2.33 24.15
N LEU A 737 43.90 2.53 24.93
CA LEU A 737 43.60 1.68 26.09
C LEU A 737 42.34 0.82 25.95
N PHE A 738 41.48 1.09 24.97
CA PHE A 738 40.21 0.37 24.85
C PHE A 738 40.38 -0.98 24.12
N PRO A 739 39.79 -2.07 24.64
CA PRO A 739 39.90 -3.41 24.03
C PRO A 739 39.23 -3.49 22.64
N GLU A 740 39.92 -4.11 21.69
CA GLU A 740 39.40 -4.30 20.32
C GLU A 740 38.35 -5.41 20.23
N GLU A 741 38.41 -6.36 21.16
CA GLU A 741 37.54 -7.54 21.26
C GLU A 741 36.10 -7.19 21.65
N ILE A 742 35.87 -5.98 22.18
CA ILE A 742 34.52 -5.50 22.49
C ILE A 742 33.85 -5.05 21.20
N LEU A 743 32.96 -5.89 20.68
CA LEU A 743 32.14 -5.60 19.50
C LEU A 743 30.95 -4.67 19.79
N LEU A 744 30.39 -4.06 18.74
CA LEU A 744 29.13 -3.30 18.78
C LEU A 744 27.96 -4.12 19.31
N SER A 745 27.96 -5.45 19.10
CA SER A 745 26.97 -6.36 19.69
C SER A 745 26.91 -6.28 21.22
N HIS A 746 28.00 -5.84 21.88
CA HIS A 746 28.10 -5.70 23.33
C HIS A 746 27.83 -4.26 23.81
N ALA A 747 27.46 -3.31 22.94
CA ALA A 747 27.37 -1.89 23.29
C ALA A 747 26.47 -1.62 24.51
N ALA A 748 25.28 -2.25 24.57
CA ALA A 748 24.37 -2.09 25.70
C ALA A 748 24.95 -2.67 27.00
N ALA A 749 25.63 -3.81 26.94
CA ALA A 749 26.24 -4.46 28.10
C ALA A 749 27.46 -3.68 28.62
N THR A 750 28.31 -3.17 27.71
CA THR A 750 29.44 -2.29 28.03
C THR A 750 28.98 -1.03 28.76
N TRP A 751 27.90 -0.39 28.28
CA TRP A 751 27.34 0.79 28.93
C TRP A 751 26.79 0.45 30.33
N LYS A 752 26.03 -0.65 30.47
CA LYS A 752 25.50 -1.10 31.77
C LYS A 752 26.61 -1.37 32.78
N ALA A 753 27.69 -2.03 32.37
CA ALA A 753 28.84 -2.32 33.22
C ALA A 753 29.53 -1.04 33.71
N ALA A 754 29.74 -0.06 32.82
CA ALA A 754 30.32 1.23 33.20
C ALA A 754 29.40 2.03 34.15
N ALA A 755 28.08 1.98 33.94
CA ALA A 755 27.11 2.68 34.78
C ALA A 755 27.05 2.07 36.20
N LEU A 756 27.15 0.74 36.31
CA LEU A 756 27.23 0.04 37.59
C LEU A 756 28.52 0.39 38.34
N LEU A 757 29.68 0.37 37.68
CA LEU A 757 30.95 0.75 38.32
C LEU A 757 30.93 2.21 38.81
N LYS A 758 30.33 3.12 38.04
CA LYS A 758 30.17 4.52 38.45
C LYS A 758 29.35 4.65 39.73
N ARG A 759 28.33 3.82 39.88
CA ARG A 759 27.50 3.76 41.08
C ARG A 759 28.28 3.22 42.26
N GLU A 760 29.00 2.12 42.09
CA GLU A 760 29.86 1.53 43.12
C GLU A 760 30.96 2.48 43.62
N ARG A 761 31.42 3.43 42.81
CA ARG A 761 32.38 4.47 43.20
C ARG A 761 31.77 5.65 43.95
N ARG A 762 30.44 5.80 43.94
CA ARG A 762 29.69 6.91 44.56
C ARG A 762 28.99 6.50 45.85
N GLU A 763 28.60 5.23 45.95
CA GLU A 763 28.23 4.57 47.22
C GLU A 763 29.48 4.28 48.05
#